data_AF-A0A9W9QRC3-F1
#
_entry.id   AF-A0A9W9QRC3-F1
#
_cell.length_a   1.000
_cell.length_b   1.000
_cell.length_c   1.000
_cell.angle_alpha   90.00
_cell.angle_beta   90.00
_cell.angle_gamma   90.00
#
_symmetry.space_group_name_H-M   'P 1'
#
loop_
_entity.id
_entity.type
_entity.pdbx_description
1 polymer ?
#
loop_
_entity_poly.entity_id
_entity_poly.type
_entity_poly.pdbx_seq_one_letter_code
_entity_poly.pdbx_strand_id
1 'polypeptide(L)'
;MPDESHKFQRHASITQQRRLALQFKRNAWLGPPSDTIYGGISSNFEDHHTSTIAIALRDTTYLLDFIEKQFENGPACANEATDFILSELERYSQEHMEKIVGVSMHENVANHCPSLCSRLWAELDITPLVMSDAALIDRITVGQQPGDNESVPDEWVKTIDEQAESMARKGVRLFGPENTPLLQVGFLGLVEVDTAYHVRIADLNDFKKTVSDRTWSAVQFYADEIKRRKVKVAFFSSTPQGGGVALMRHALLRFSHVLGTDLKWYVPKPRPGVFQATKTNHNILQGVAHEGERLTEENKTLLKEWIEENARRYWTRAGGPLLPPSKGGADVIVIDDPQMPGIIPISKELAPDRPIIFRSHIQIRKDLVASPGSAQAEAWEYLWNNIQHADCFISHPVRAFVPDNVPPEIVGYMPASTDWLDGLNKTMRDWDIAHYGRIFNAACRNAEMPTIQFPGDTYVIQIARFDPSKGISDVLTSYEKFYNKLISEAPEAIPPKLLICGHGSVDDPDGARIYDEVIDYLDNQAHDIRQLICVMRLRPVDQVLNALLSKATIALQLSTFEGFEIKVSEAIHKGKPVIATRAGGIPLQIENGKNGFLVDVGDTDAVAQHLFELTTDEELYNRMSTYGIDHVSDEVSTVGNALDWLYLAAKLSRGETVRPNERWIDDMAFEEAGIPDKKDELRLTRAVQVERMG
;
A
#
# COMPACT_ATOMS: atom_id res chain seq x y z
N MET A 1 -41.05 -13.62 -27.45
CA MET A 1 -40.48 -14.97 -27.34
C MET A 1 -40.05 -15.16 -25.89
N PRO A 2 -39.87 -16.38 -25.36
CA PRO A 2 -39.33 -16.53 -24.01
C PRO A 2 -37.96 -15.83 -23.97
N ASP A 3 -37.71 -15.04 -22.94
CA ASP A 3 -36.42 -14.43 -22.61
C ASP A 3 -35.36 -15.56 -22.56
N GLU A 4 -34.55 -15.71 -23.61
CA GLU A 4 -33.49 -16.75 -23.74
C GLU A 4 -32.27 -16.45 -22.84
N SER A 5 -32.47 -15.79 -21.71
CA SER A 5 -31.43 -15.53 -20.71
C SER A 5 -31.29 -16.70 -19.73
N HIS A 6 -30.10 -17.30 -19.66
CA HIS A 6 -29.78 -18.30 -18.64
C HIS A 6 -29.48 -17.60 -17.32
N LYS A 7 -30.19 -17.92 -16.24
CA LYS A 7 -29.94 -17.37 -14.89
C LYS A 7 -29.10 -18.31 -14.05
N PHE A 8 -28.44 -17.80 -13.03
CA PHE A 8 -27.79 -18.61 -12.00
C PHE A 8 -28.76 -19.67 -11.43
N GLN A 9 -28.31 -20.92 -11.36
CA GLN A 9 -29.14 -22.06 -10.95
C GLN A 9 -28.64 -22.74 -9.67
N ARG A 10 -27.43 -22.43 -9.19
CA ARG A 10 -26.89 -23.02 -7.98
C ARG A 10 -27.73 -22.58 -6.79
N HIS A 11 -28.08 -23.55 -5.94
CA HIS A 11 -28.81 -23.30 -4.70
C HIS A 11 -27.87 -23.41 -3.50
N ALA A 12 -27.82 -22.36 -2.68
CA ALA A 12 -27.14 -22.40 -1.40
C ALA A 12 -27.88 -23.28 -0.37
N SER A 13 -27.13 -23.79 0.62
CA SER A 13 -27.70 -24.61 1.70
C SER A 13 -28.63 -23.79 2.59
N ILE A 14 -29.94 -24.07 2.52
CA ILE A 14 -30.97 -23.41 3.34
C ILE A 14 -30.68 -23.54 4.83
N THR A 15 -30.15 -24.68 5.27
CA THR A 15 -29.81 -24.93 6.69
C THR A 15 -28.64 -24.05 7.14
N GLN A 16 -27.59 -23.94 6.32
CA GLN A 16 -26.43 -23.10 6.62
C GLN A 16 -26.82 -21.62 6.61
N GLN A 17 -27.59 -21.19 5.61
CA GLN A 17 -28.17 -19.87 5.55
C GLN A 17 -28.97 -19.57 6.82
N ARG A 18 -29.90 -20.43 7.24
CA ARG A 18 -30.68 -20.20 8.47
C ARG A 18 -29.81 -20.06 9.72
N ARG A 19 -28.74 -20.86 9.86
CA ARG A 19 -27.84 -20.80 11.02
C ARG A 19 -26.99 -19.53 11.05
N LEU A 20 -26.54 -19.07 9.89
CA LEU A 20 -25.60 -17.94 9.76
C LEU A 20 -26.29 -16.61 9.41
N ALA A 21 -27.57 -16.64 9.03
CA ALA A 21 -28.32 -15.48 8.54
C ALA A 21 -28.27 -14.30 9.49
N LEU A 22 -28.38 -14.54 10.81
CA LEU A 22 -28.30 -13.46 11.79
C LEU A 22 -26.91 -12.80 11.82
N GLN A 23 -25.84 -13.58 11.66
CA GLN A 23 -24.47 -13.06 11.66
C GLN A 23 -24.19 -12.27 10.38
N PHE A 24 -24.58 -12.80 9.22
CA PHE A 24 -24.42 -12.10 7.94
C PHE A 24 -25.30 -10.85 7.84
N LYS A 25 -26.57 -10.92 8.27
CA LYS A 25 -27.48 -9.77 8.28
C LYS A 25 -27.00 -8.63 9.18
N ARG A 26 -26.28 -8.94 10.26
CA ARG A 26 -25.71 -7.96 11.19
C ARG A 26 -24.28 -7.54 10.83
N ASN A 27 -23.70 -8.08 9.75
CA ASN A 27 -22.29 -7.89 9.43
C ASN A 27 -21.36 -8.20 10.62
N ALA A 28 -21.74 -9.21 11.40
CA ALA A 28 -21.06 -9.57 12.64
C ALA A 28 -19.82 -10.42 12.38
N TRP A 29 -18.79 -10.25 13.20
CA TRP A 29 -17.49 -10.93 13.02
C TRP A 29 -17.43 -12.32 13.68
N LEU A 30 -18.48 -12.73 14.41
CA LEU A 30 -18.49 -13.98 15.19
C LEU A 30 -18.63 -15.24 14.32
N GLY A 31 -19.09 -15.10 13.07
CA GLY A 31 -19.30 -16.21 12.13
C GLY A 31 -18.00 -16.80 11.53
N PRO A 32 -18.12 -17.90 10.78
CA PRO A 32 -17.01 -18.39 9.95
C PRO A 32 -16.72 -17.40 8.81
N PRO A 33 -15.47 -17.29 8.34
CA PRO A 33 -15.15 -16.60 7.10
C PRO A 33 -16.01 -17.15 5.94
N SER A 34 -16.34 -16.29 4.98
CA SER A 34 -16.94 -16.74 3.72
C SER A 34 -15.95 -17.52 2.90
N ASP A 35 -16.42 -18.54 2.19
CA ASP A 35 -15.65 -19.18 1.13
C ASP A 35 -15.37 -18.17 0.02
N THR A 36 -14.23 -18.34 -0.65
CA THR A 36 -13.73 -17.41 -1.66
C THR A 36 -13.85 -18.02 -3.05
N ILE A 37 -14.45 -17.27 -3.97
CA ILE A 37 -14.71 -17.68 -5.36
C ILE A 37 -14.18 -16.63 -6.34
N TYR A 38 -14.21 -16.96 -7.63
CA TYR A 38 -13.67 -16.16 -8.72
C TYR A 38 -14.65 -16.08 -9.87
N GLY A 39 -14.62 -14.96 -10.59
CA GLY A 39 -15.48 -14.75 -11.75
C GLY A 39 -14.73 -14.53 -13.05
N GLY A 40 -15.42 -14.79 -14.14
CA GLY A 40 -14.98 -14.44 -15.49
C GLY A 40 -16.11 -13.78 -16.26
N ILE A 41 -15.80 -12.75 -17.03
CA ILE A 41 -16.76 -12.00 -17.83
C ILE A 41 -16.34 -12.07 -19.30
N SER A 42 -17.30 -12.42 -20.16
CA SER A 42 -17.19 -12.21 -21.59
C SER A 42 -18.40 -11.43 -22.12
N SER A 43 -18.20 -10.78 -23.26
CA SER A 43 -19.20 -9.96 -23.92
C SER A 43 -19.09 -10.12 -25.44
N ASN A 44 -20.23 -10.18 -26.13
CA ASN A 44 -20.28 -9.93 -27.56
C ASN A 44 -21.07 -8.63 -27.79
N PHE A 45 -20.36 -7.57 -28.19
CA PHE A 45 -20.96 -6.29 -28.54
C PHE A 45 -21.03 -6.22 -30.08
N GLU A 46 -22.02 -6.86 -30.70
CA GLU A 46 -22.17 -6.81 -32.17
C GLU A 46 -22.71 -5.45 -32.64
N ASP A 47 -22.24 -4.98 -33.80
CA ASP A 47 -22.63 -3.71 -34.43
C ASP A 47 -24.12 -3.65 -34.86
N HIS A 48 -24.87 -4.75 -34.72
CA HIS A 48 -26.25 -4.85 -35.19
C HIS A 48 -27.20 -5.46 -34.13
N HIS A 49 -27.73 -4.55 -33.29
CA HIS A 49 -28.98 -4.69 -32.52
C HIS A 49 -29.03 -5.56 -31.25
N THR A 50 -28.04 -6.42 -30.98
CA THR A 50 -28.00 -7.25 -29.77
C THR A 50 -26.61 -7.26 -29.13
N SER A 51 -26.53 -7.09 -27.81
CA SER A 51 -25.32 -7.36 -27.03
C SER A 51 -25.59 -8.45 -26.01
N THR A 52 -24.63 -9.35 -25.83
CA THR A 52 -24.73 -10.42 -24.83
C THR A 52 -23.59 -10.29 -23.83
N ILE A 53 -23.90 -10.49 -22.56
CA ILE A 53 -22.91 -10.56 -21.47
C ILE A 53 -23.08 -11.90 -20.76
N ALA A 54 -21.96 -12.59 -20.56
CA ALA A 54 -21.90 -13.80 -19.75
C ALA A 54 -20.98 -13.61 -18.56
N ILE A 55 -21.40 -14.15 -17.42
CA ILE A 55 -20.62 -14.19 -16.18
C ILE A 55 -20.57 -15.65 -15.73
N ALA A 56 -19.36 -16.17 -15.55
CA ALA A 56 -19.12 -17.50 -15.02
C ALA A 56 -18.44 -17.38 -13.66
N LEU A 57 -18.92 -18.13 -12.66
CA LEU A 57 -18.41 -18.16 -11.29
C LEU A 57 -17.83 -19.53 -10.96
N ARG A 58 -16.67 -19.55 -10.33
CA ARG A 58 -15.95 -20.79 -10.03
C ARG A 58 -15.19 -20.73 -8.70
N ASP A 59 -14.92 -21.89 -8.13
CA ASP A 59 -13.83 -22.03 -7.14
C ASP A 59 -12.50 -22.35 -7.87
N THR A 60 -11.44 -22.68 -7.14
CA THR A 60 -10.14 -23.01 -7.75
C THR A 60 -10.16 -24.26 -8.64
N THR A 61 -11.18 -25.11 -8.49
CA THR A 61 -11.32 -26.45 -9.06
C THR A 61 -12.47 -26.55 -10.07
N TYR A 62 -13.69 -26.15 -9.70
CA TYR A 62 -14.92 -26.38 -10.45
C TYR A 62 -15.63 -25.09 -10.84
N LEU A 63 -16.28 -25.10 -12.02
CA LEU A 63 -17.34 -24.15 -12.34
C LEU A 63 -18.50 -24.36 -11.35
N LEU A 64 -18.96 -23.26 -10.74
CA LEU A 64 -20.03 -23.29 -9.74
C LEU A 64 -21.37 -22.90 -10.37
N ASP A 65 -21.37 -21.85 -11.20
CA ASP A 65 -22.58 -21.33 -11.84
C ASP A 65 -22.25 -20.37 -12.99
N PHE A 66 -23.25 -20.04 -13.81
CA PHE A 66 -23.13 -19.02 -14.85
C PHE A 66 -24.46 -18.33 -15.16
N ILE A 67 -24.37 -17.11 -15.67
CA ILE A 67 -25.50 -16.32 -16.17
C ILE A 67 -25.15 -15.76 -17.54
N GLU A 68 -26.13 -15.77 -18.45
CA GLU A 68 -26.07 -15.14 -19.76
C GLU A 68 -27.26 -14.21 -19.91
N LYS A 69 -26.98 -12.96 -20.29
CA LYS A 69 -28.01 -11.96 -20.55
C LYS A 69 -27.82 -11.35 -21.93
N GLN A 70 -28.87 -11.43 -22.73
CA GLN A 70 -29.02 -10.69 -23.97
C GLN A 70 -29.72 -9.35 -23.72
N PHE A 71 -29.20 -8.28 -24.28
CA PHE A 71 -29.78 -6.94 -24.23
C PHE A 71 -30.49 -6.68 -25.56
N GLU A 72 -31.82 -6.53 -25.52
CA GLU A 72 -32.65 -6.24 -26.70
C GLU A 72 -32.75 -4.71 -26.94
N ASN A 73 -32.67 -4.29 -28.21
CA ASN A 73 -32.74 -2.89 -28.72
C ASN A 73 -31.43 -2.09 -28.79
N GLY A 74 -30.39 -2.69 -29.39
CA GLY A 74 -29.09 -2.02 -29.61
C GLY A 74 -28.02 -2.47 -28.64
N PRO A 75 -26.76 -2.03 -28.82
CA PRO A 75 -25.71 -2.39 -27.88
C PRO A 75 -26.04 -1.84 -26.49
N ALA A 76 -25.92 -2.68 -25.46
CA ALA A 76 -26.13 -2.26 -24.08
C ALA A 76 -25.31 -1.01 -23.81
N CYS A 77 -25.92 0.05 -23.28
CA CYS A 77 -25.15 1.21 -22.88
C CYS A 77 -24.12 0.75 -21.83
N ALA A 78 -22.88 1.24 -21.92
CA ALA A 78 -21.77 0.86 -21.03
C ALA A 78 -22.17 0.81 -19.54
N ASN A 79 -23.03 1.74 -19.12
CA ASN A 79 -23.54 1.82 -17.76
C ASN A 79 -24.52 0.68 -17.44
N GLU A 80 -25.44 0.35 -18.34
CA GLU A 80 -26.41 -0.74 -18.14
C GLU A 80 -25.71 -2.10 -18.03
N ALA A 81 -24.70 -2.32 -18.88
CA ALA A 81 -23.83 -3.49 -18.82
C ALA A 81 -23.08 -3.56 -17.48
N THR A 82 -22.48 -2.44 -17.06
CA THR A 82 -21.76 -2.33 -15.78
C THR A 82 -22.68 -2.60 -14.60
N ASP A 83 -23.86 -1.96 -14.54
CA ASP A 83 -24.82 -2.12 -13.45
C ASP A 83 -25.37 -3.55 -13.37
N PHE A 84 -25.63 -4.17 -14.53
CA PHE A 84 -26.01 -5.58 -14.59
C PHE A 84 -24.92 -6.46 -13.96
N ILE A 85 -23.67 -6.32 -14.38
CA ILE A 85 -22.56 -7.12 -13.86
C ILE A 85 -22.41 -6.94 -12.34
N LEU A 86 -22.39 -5.70 -11.87
CA LEU A 86 -22.21 -5.40 -10.44
C LEU A 86 -23.37 -5.97 -9.60
N SER A 87 -24.61 -5.74 -10.03
CA SER A 87 -25.79 -6.22 -9.31
C SER A 87 -25.86 -7.74 -9.22
N GLU A 88 -25.48 -8.44 -10.29
CA GLU A 88 -25.47 -9.90 -10.33
C GLU A 88 -24.39 -10.49 -9.42
N LEU A 89 -23.17 -9.93 -9.45
CA LEU A 89 -22.07 -10.37 -8.58
C LEU A 89 -22.40 -10.09 -7.11
N GLU A 90 -22.93 -8.90 -6.79
CA GLU A 90 -23.34 -8.56 -5.44
C GLU A 90 -24.44 -9.49 -4.92
N ARG A 91 -25.50 -9.69 -5.71
CA ARG A 91 -26.60 -10.58 -5.36
C ARG A 91 -26.09 -12.00 -5.10
N TYR A 92 -25.26 -12.52 -6.01
CA TYR A 92 -24.70 -13.87 -5.86
C TYR A 92 -23.91 -14.02 -4.56
N SER A 93 -23.01 -13.06 -4.27
CA SER A 93 -22.21 -13.05 -3.05
C SER A 93 -23.08 -13.04 -1.78
N GLN A 94 -24.15 -12.26 -1.75
CA GLN A 94 -25.03 -12.19 -0.58
C GLN A 94 -25.89 -13.44 -0.41
N GLU A 95 -26.50 -13.95 -1.49
CA GLU A 95 -27.36 -15.13 -1.45
C GLU A 95 -26.58 -16.40 -1.09
N HIS A 96 -25.35 -16.53 -1.60
CA HIS A 96 -24.50 -17.70 -1.37
C HIS A 96 -23.59 -17.55 -0.14
N MET A 97 -23.48 -16.33 0.42
CA MET A 97 -22.56 -16.00 1.50
C MET A 97 -21.07 -16.22 1.13
N GLU A 98 -20.74 -16.10 -0.15
CA GLU A 98 -19.41 -16.35 -0.74
C GLU A 98 -18.76 -15.03 -1.20
N LYS A 99 -17.46 -14.87 -0.96
CA LYS A 99 -16.68 -13.69 -1.37
C LYS A 99 -16.10 -13.92 -2.75
N ILE A 100 -16.56 -13.15 -3.73
CA ILE A 100 -15.89 -13.06 -5.03
C ILE A 100 -14.63 -12.21 -4.83
N VAL A 101 -13.45 -12.79 -4.99
CA VAL A 101 -12.17 -12.09 -4.71
C VAL A 101 -11.62 -11.42 -5.97
N GLY A 102 -11.80 -12.07 -7.11
CA GLY A 102 -11.28 -11.59 -8.39
C GLY A 102 -12.22 -11.90 -9.54
N VAL A 103 -12.29 -10.97 -10.48
CA VAL A 103 -13.04 -11.13 -11.73
C VAL A 103 -12.13 -10.81 -12.89
N SER A 104 -11.99 -11.77 -13.81
CA SER A 104 -11.19 -11.61 -15.02
C SER A 104 -12.07 -11.34 -16.23
N MET A 105 -11.61 -10.48 -17.13
CA MET A 105 -12.36 -10.09 -18.31
C MET A 105 -11.45 -9.81 -19.50
N HIS A 106 -12.02 -9.91 -20.69
CA HIS A 106 -11.34 -9.48 -21.90
C HIS A 106 -11.17 -7.95 -21.94
N GLU A 107 -10.11 -7.46 -22.56
CA GLU A 107 -9.88 -6.02 -22.75
C GLU A 107 -11.03 -5.32 -23.49
N ASN A 108 -11.70 -6.02 -24.41
CA ASN A 108 -12.90 -5.47 -25.06
C ASN A 108 -14.02 -5.16 -24.05
N VAL A 109 -14.22 -6.00 -23.01
CA VAL A 109 -15.21 -5.72 -21.95
C VAL A 109 -14.84 -4.44 -21.22
N ALA A 110 -13.59 -4.33 -20.78
CA ALA A 110 -13.09 -3.18 -20.03
C ALA A 110 -13.15 -1.88 -20.86
N ASN A 111 -12.87 -1.95 -22.17
CA ASN A 111 -12.92 -0.80 -23.07
C ASN A 111 -14.35 -0.33 -23.35
N HIS A 112 -15.31 -1.25 -23.49
CA HIS A 112 -16.72 -0.90 -23.68
C HIS A 112 -17.37 -0.44 -22.37
N CYS A 113 -16.92 -0.95 -21.21
CA CYS A 113 -17.42 -0.63 -19.88
C CYS A 113 -16.32 0.06 -19.03
N PRO A 114 -15.94 1.32 -19.33
CA PRO A 114 -14.75 1.95 -18.75
C PRO A 114 -14.81 2.10 -17.23
N SER A 115 -16.00 2.26 -16.64
CA SER A 115 -16.16 2.37 -15.18
C SER A 115 -16.19 1.02 -14.46
N LEU A 116 -16.31 -0.10 -15.18
CA LEU A 116 -16.56 -1.42 -14.56
C LEU A 116 -15.46 -1.82 -13.59
N CYS A 117 -14.19 -1.70 -14.00
CA CYS A 117 -13.07 -2.16 -13.17
C CYS A 117 -12.96 -1.35 -11.86
N SER A 118 -13.06 -0.02 -11.96
CA SER A 118 -13.07 0.87 -10.79
C SER A 118 -14.21 0.54 -9.83
N ARG A 119 -15.43 0.35 -10.35
CA ARG A 119 -16.61 0.05 -9.53
C ARG A 119 -16.56 -1.35 -8.91
N LEU A 120 -16.05 -2.36 -9.62
CA LEU A 120 -15.82 -3.70 -9.05
C LEU A 120 -14.95 -3.62 -7.79
N TRP A 121 -13.89 -2.81 -7.86
CA TRP A 121 -12.98 -2.64 -6.74
C TRP A 121 -13.54 -1.77 -5.62
N ALA A 122 -14.07 -0.59 -5.96
CA ALA A 122 -14.55 0.40 -4.99
C ALA A 122 -15.87 -0.02 -4.31
N GLU A 123 -16.81 -0.59 -5.07
CA GLU A 123 -18.14 -0.93 -4.56
C GLU A 123 -18.19 -2.36 -4.02
N LEU A 124 -17.56 -3.32 -4.70
CA LEU A 124 -17.71 -4.75 -4.36
C LEU A 124 -16.47 -5.39 -3.75
N ASP A 125 -15.35 -4.65 -3.69
CA ASP A 125 -14.08 -5.18 -3.24
C ASP A 125 -13.67 -6.45 -4.02
N ILE A 126 -13.87 -6.39 -5.33
CA ILE A 126 -13.50 -7.44 -6.29
C ILE A 126 -12.29 -6.93 -7.08
N THR A 127 -11.21 -7.71 -7.12
CA THR A 127 -10.02 -7.37 -7.91
C THR A 127 -10.31 -7.58 -9.41
N PRO A 128 -10.33 -6.53 -10.25
CA PRO A 128 -10.59 -6.67 -11.67
C PRO A 128 -9.29 -7.01 -12.43
N LEU A 129 -9.29 -8.08 -13.22
CA LEU A 129 -8.17 -8.46 -14.08
C LEU A 129 -8.57 -8.33 -15.54
N VAL A 130 -7.86 -7.50 -16.29
CA VAL A 130 -8.09 -7.27 -17.72
C VAL A 130 -6.99 -7.97 -18.50
N MET A 131 -7.38 -8.88 -19.39
CA MET A 131 -6.48 -9.66 -20.22
C MET A 131 -6.63 -9.28 -21.69
N SER A 132 -5.49 -9.14 -22.38
CA SER A 132 -5.46 -8.94 -23.84
C SER A 132 -5.43 -10.28 -24.58
N ASP A 133 -5.83 -10.29 -25.85
CA ASP A 133 -5.76 -11.47 -26.73
C ASP A 133 -4.36 -12.11 -26.74
N ALA A 134 -3.29 -11.30 -26.71
CA ALA A 134 -1.91 -11.78 -26.68
C ALA A 134 -1.55 -12.57 -25.41
N ALA A 135 -2.20 -12.27 -24.28
CA ALA A 135 -2.08 -13.02 -23.03
C ALA A 135 -2.99 -14.27 -23.01
N LEU A 136 -3.97 -14.35 -23.91
CA LEU A 136 -4.96 -15.43 -23.99
C LEU A 136 -4.57 -16.55 -24.94
N ILE A 137 -3.64 -16.32 -25.87
CA ILE A 137 -3.07 -17.36 -26.73
C ILE A 137 -2.19 -18.27 -25.86
N ASP A 138 -2.75 -19.42 -25.45
CA ASP A 138 -1.95 -20.53 -24.94
C ASP A 138 -0.85 -20.80 -25.97
N ARG A 139 0.42 -20.69 -25.56
CA ARG A 139 1.59 -21.00 -26.41
C ARG A 139 1.70 -22.47 -26.84
N ILE A 140 0.60 -23.22 -26.72
CA ILE A 140 0.42 -24.54 -27.28
C ILE A 140 -0.71 -24.46 -28.31
N THR A 141 -0.55 -23.60 -29.33
CA THR A 141 -1.08 -23.95 -30.65
C THR A 141 -0.27 -25.16 -31.09
N VAL A 142 -0.85 -26.35 -30.92
CA VAL A 142 -0.35 -27.55 -31.60
C VAL A 142 -0.48 -27.27 -33.10
N GLY A 143 0.59 -26.77 -33.71
CA GLY A 143 0.77 -26.75 -35.16
C GLY A 143 0.73 -25.43 -35.91
N GLN A 144 0.53 -24.26 -35.29
CA GLN A 144 0.57 -22.99 -36.05
C GLN A 144 1.83 -22.19 -35.76
N GLN A 145 2.66 -22.01 -36.79
CA GLN A 145 3.75 -21.05 -36.78
C GLN A 145 3.19 -19.62 -36.95
N PRO A 146 3.86 -18.59 -36.41
CA PRO A 146 3.44 -17.21 -36.58
C PRO A 146 3.64 -16.82 -38.05
N GLY A 147 2.55 -16.81 -38.83
CA GLY A 147 2.54 -16.53 -40.26
C GLY A 147 1.31 -17.06 -41.01
N ASP A 148 0.60 -18.04 -40.45
CA ASP A 148 -0.59 -18.61 -41.09
C ASP A 148 -1.84 -17.81 -40.73
N ASN A 149 -2.27 -16.96 -41.67
CA ASN A 149 -3.55 -16.26 -41.67
C ASN A 149 -4.70 -17.22 -42.06
N GLU A 150 -4.73 -18.42 -41.51
CA GLU A 150 -5.90 -19.29 -41.62
C GLU A 150 -6.87 -18.92 -40.49
N SER A 151 -8.01 -18.33 -40.87
CA SER A 151 -9.14 -18.11 -39.99
C SER A 151 -9.46 -19.40 -39.22
N VAL A 152 -9.49 -19.32 -37.89
CA VAL A 152 -10.03 -20.39 -37.04
C VAL A 152 -11.39 -20.79 -37.64
N PRO A 153 -11.64 -22.07 -37.96
CA PRO A 153 -12.91 -22.46 -38.56
C PRO A 153 -14.06 -22.05 -37.62
N ASP A 154 -15.17 -21.53 -38.16
CA ASP A 154 -16.33 -21.04 -37.36
C ASP A 154 -16.81 -22.08 -36.32
N GLU A 155 -16.61 -23.37 -36.58
CA GLU A 155 -16.94 -24.48 -35.67
C GLU A 155 -16.09 -24.54 -34.39
N TRP A 156 -15.02 -23.75 -34.28
CA TRP A 156 -14.09 -23.71 -33.13
C TRP A 156 -14.21 -22.41 -32.31
N VAL A 157 -15.17 -21.55 -32.64
CA VAL A 157 -15.45 -20.33 -31.89
C VAL A 157 -16.18 -20.69 -30.61
N LYS A 158 -15.51 -20.45 -29.47
CA LYS A 158 -16.09 -20.67 -28.13
C LYS A 158 -17.36 -19.84 -27.95
N THR A 159 -18.39 -20.42 -27.35
CA THR A 159 -19.59 -19.67 -26.94
C THR A 159 -19.24 -18.64 -25.86
N ILE A 160 -20.11 -17.65 -25.66
CA ILE A 160 -19.80 -16.52 -24.76
C ILE A 160 -19.65 -16.95 -23.29
N ASP A 161 -20.42 -17.94 -22.84
CA ASP A 161 -20.31 -18.58 -21.53
C ASP A 161 -19.01 -19.39 -21.40
N GLU A 162 -18.61 -20.14 -22.44
CA GLU A 162 -17.31 -20.83 -22.47
C GLU A 162 -16.13 -19.86 -22.40
N GLN A 163 -16.25 -18.68 -23.04
CA GLN A 163 -15.27 -17.62 -22.94
C GLN A 163 -15.21 -17.03 -21.53
N ALA A 164 -16.37 -16.78 -20.91
CA ALA A 164 -16.46 -16.28 -19.54
C ALA A 164 -15.83 -17.26 -18.54
N GLU A 165 -16.14 -18.55 -18.63
CA GLU A 165 -15.49 -19.58 -17.81
C GLU A 165 -13.98 -19.63 -18.06
N SER A 166 -13.56 -19.51 -19.33
CA SER A 166 -12.15 -19.47 -19.68
C SER A 166 -11.44 -18.26 -19.06
N MET A 167 -12.11 -17.10 -18.94
CA MET A 167 -11.57 -15.94 -18.24
C MET A 167 -11.42 -16.23 -16.76
N ALA A 168 -12.44 -16.80 -16.13
CA ALA A 168 -12.40 -17.16 -14.72
C ALA A 168 -11.23 -18.11 -14.41
N ARG A 169 -11.02 -19.13 -15.26
CA ARG A 169 -9.89 -20.08 -15.11
C ARG A 169 -8.53 -19.42 -15.23
N LYS A 170 -8.34 -18.55 -16.21
CA LYS A 170 -7.07 -17.83 -16.40
C LYS A 170 -6.81 -16.87 -15.24
N GLY A 171 -7.85 -16.20 -14.76
CA GLY A 171 -7.81 -15.31 -13.61
C GLY A 171 -7.31 -15.95 -12.33
N VAL A 172 -7.91 -17.09 -11.94
CA VAL A 172 -7.56 -17.83 -10.72
C VAL A 172 -6.06 -18.10 -10.61
N ARG A 173 -5.37 -18.34 -11.73
CA ARG A 173 -3.93 -18.66 -11.76
C ARG A 173 -3.03 -17.51 -11.33
N LEU A 174 -3.56 -16.28 -11.27
CA LEU A 174 -2.83 -15.10 -10.87
C LEU A 174 -2.94 -14.82 -9.36
N PHE A 175 -3.73 -15.59 -8.63
CA PHE A 175 -3.88 -15.45 -7.18
C PHE A 175 -3.04 -16.48 -6.42
N GLY A 176 -2.41 -16.02 -5.34
CA GLY A 176 -1.69 -16.86 -4.39
C GLY A 176 -2.61 -17.53 -3.35
N PRO A 177 -2.04 -18.32 -2.42
CA PRO A 177 -2.80 -19.03 -1.38
C PRO A 177 -3.55 -18.10 -0.41
N GLU A 178 -3.14 -16.84 -0.32
CA GLU A 178 -3.82 -15.80 0.47
C GLU A 178 -4.92 -15.07 -0.32
N ASN A 179 -5.26 -15.56 -1.51
CA ASN A 179 -6.19 -14.93 -2.45
C ASN A 179 -5.79 -13.48 -2.81
N THR A 180 -4.49 -13.19 -2.83
CA THR A 180 -3.91 -11.93 -3.31
C THR A 180 -3.24 -12.14 -4.67
N PRO A 181 -3.27 -11.16 -5.59
CA PRO A 181 -2.52 -11.24 -6.84
C PRO A 181 -1.03 -11.52 -6.61
N LEU A 182 -0.45 -12.38 -7.43
CA LEU A 182 0.95 -12.77 -7.36
C LEU A 182 1.84 -11.63 -7.87
N LEU A 183 2.78 -11.21 -7.03
CA LEU A 183 3.83 -10.28 -7.40
C LEU A 183 4.86 -10.96 -8.32
N GLN A 184 5.21 -10.29 -9.40
CA GLN A 184 6.20 -10.78 -10.36
C GLN A 184 7.33 -9.76 -10.58
N VAL A 185 8.53 -10.27 -10.83
CA VAL A 185 9.70 -9.48 -11.17
C VAL A 185 10.29 -10.01 -12.47
N GLY A 186 10.19 -9.19 -13.51
CA GLY A 186 10.66 -9.51 -14.84
C GLY A 186 12.18 -9.75 -14.91
N PHE A 187 12.63 -10.17 -16.09
CA PHE A 187 14.03 -10.58 -16.30
C PHE A 187 15.04 -9.49 -15.92
N LEU A 188 14.79 -8.23 -16.30
CA LEU A 188 15.66 -7.08 -16.01
C LEU A 188 15.54 -6.57 -14.56
N GLY A 189 14.84 -7.29 -13.69
CA GLY A 189 14.52 -6.81 -12.35
C GLY A 189 13.36 -5.82 -12.32
N LEU A 190 12.67 -5.58 -13.45
CA LEU A 190 11.48 -4.73 -13.49
C LEU A 190 10.37 -5.33 -12.64
N VAL A 191 9.83 -4.57 -11.70
CA VAL A 191 8.67 -4.99 -10.92
C VAL A 191 7.42 -4.89 -11.78
N GLU A 192 6.70 -6.00 -11.88
CA GLU A 192 5.44 -6.08 -12.63
C GLU A 192 4.27 -5.68 -11.72
N VAL A 193 4.22 -4.37 -11.41
CA VAL A 193 3.15 -3.74 -10.60
C VAL A 193 1.78 -4.17 -11.12
N ASP A 194 0.87 -4.52 -10.21
CA ASP A 194 -0.51 -4.93 -10.54
C ASP A 194 -0.57 -6.10 -11.52
N THR A 195 0.34 -7.06 -11.37
CA THR A 195 0.52 -8.18 -12.30
C THR A 195 0.73 -7.66 -13.72
N ALA A 196 1.74 -6.80 -13.90
CA ALA A 196 2.03 -6.09 -15.14
C ALA A 196 0.82 -5.27 -15.67
N TYR A 197 0.16 -4.54 -14.78
CA TYR A 197 -1.00 -3.67 -15.07
C TYR A 197 -2.24 -4.40 -15.62
N HIS A 198 -2.31 -5.73 -15.46
CA HIS A 198 -3.54 -6.48 -15.74
C HIS A 198 -4.60 -6.19 -14.67
N VAL A 199 -4.20 -5.96 -13.42
CA VAL A 199 -5.11 -5.49 -12.38
C VAL A 199 -5.39 -4.00 -12.57
N ARG A 200 -6.65 -3.61 -12.75
CA ARG A 200 -7.06 -2.22 -13.03
C ARG A 200 -8.04 -1.68 -12.00
N ILE A 201 -7.56 -1.23 -10.84
CA ILE A 201 -8.44 -0.85 -9.71
C ILE A 201 -9.02 0.57 -9.76
N ALA A 202 -8.46 1.48 -10.58
CA ALA A 202 -8.84 2.89 -10.60
C ALA A 202 -8.51 3.53 -11.96
N ASP A 203 -9.25 4.59 -12.33
CA ASP A 203 -8.97 5.44 -13.47
C ASP A 203 -8.51 6.86 -13.07
N LEU A 204 -8.25 7.73 -14.06
CA LEU A 204 -7.84 9.12 -13.79
C LEU A 204 -8.89 9.94 -13.04
N ASN A 205 -10.18 9.68 -13.25
CA ASN A 205 -11.24 10.40 -12.54
C ASN A 205 -11.26 9.99 -11.07
N ASP A 206 -10.96 8.74 -10.75
CA ASP A 206 -10.87 8.29 -9.37
C ASP A 206 -9.67 8.91 -8.67
N PHE A 207 -8.48 8.91 -9.27
CA PHE A 207 -7.32 9.61 -8.72
C PHE A 207 -7.54 11.12 -8.62
N LYS A 208 -8.31 11.74 -9.52
CA LYS A 208 -8.65 13.16 -9.40
C LYS A 208 -9.48 13.45 -8.13
N LYS A 209 -10.36 12.54 -7.72
CA LYS A 209 -11.19 12.71 -6.52
C LYS A 209 -10.41 12.58 -5.21
N THR A 210 -9.17 12.07 -5.24
CA THR A 210 -8.36 11.82 -4.03
C THR A 210 -7.60 13.04 -3.54
N VAL A 211 -7.57 14.13 -4.32
CA VAL A 211 -6.81 15.35 -4.01
C VAL A 211 -7.60 16.59 -4.41
N SER A 212 -7.14 17.75 -3.95
CA SER A 212 -7.67 19.04 -4.38
C SER A 212 -7.40 19.34 -5.86
N ASP A 213 -8.24 20.21 -6.45
CA ASP A 213 -8.02 20.73 -7.81
C ASP A 213 -6.66 21.44 -7.97
N ARG A 214 -6.11 21.99 -6.89
CA ARG A 214 -4.79 22.67 -6.90
C ARG A 214 -3.69 21.64 -7.17
N THR A 215 -3.64 20.58 -6.38
CA THR A 215 -2.69 19.47 -6.53
C THR A 215 -2.87 18.79 -7.88
N TRP A 216 -4.11 18.49 -8.29
CA TRP A 216 -4.38 17.86 -9.58
C TRP A 216 -3.86 18.70 -10.77
N SER A 217 -4.10 20.01 -10.74
CA SER A 217 -3.63 20.92 -11.81
C SER A 217 -2.11 20.94 -11.91
N ALA A 218 -1.40 20.95 -10.77
CA ALA A 218 0.06 20.90 -10.74
C ALA A 218 0.61 19.55 -11.27
N VAL A 219 -0.02 18.44 -10.89
CA VAL A 219 0.32 17.11 -11.42
C VAL A 219 0.16 17.07 -12.93
N GLN A 220 -0.97 17.56 -13.47
CA GLN A 220 -1.21 17.61 -14.91
C GLN A 220 -0.16 18.47 -15.64
N PHE A 221 0.20 19.63 -15.07
CA PHE A 221 1.20 20.52 -15.63
C PHE A 221 2.54 19.80 -15.89
N TYR A 222 3.08 19.12 -14.89
CA TYR A 222 4.35 18.39 -15.04
C TYR A 222 4.21 17.09 -15.82
N ALA A 223 3.11 16.35 -15.65
CA ALA A 223 2.83 15.13 -16.39
C ALA A 223 2.80 15.37 -17.90
N ASP A 224 2.10 16.41 -18.35
CA ASP A 224 1.99 16.77 -19.77
C ASP A 224 3.35 17.15 -20.36
N GLU A 225 4.19 17.84 -19.60
CA GLU A 225 5.55 18.13 -20.03
C GLU A 225 6.38 16.86 -20.23
N ILE A 226 6.46 16.00 -19.23
CA ILE A 226 7.33 14.82 -19.28
C ILE A 226 6.85 13.81 -20.32
N LYS A 227 5.52 13.70 -20.55
CA LYS A 227 4.94 12.91 -21.64
C LYS A 227 5.35 13.45 -23.00
N ARG A 228 5.20 14.76 -23.23
CA ARG A 228 5.59 15.42 -24.49
C ARG A 228 7.07 15.19 -24.81
N ARG A 229 7.93 15.20 -23.78
CA ARG A 229 9.38 15.00 -23.89
C ARG A 229 9.81 13.54 -23.81
N LYS A 230 8.87 12.62 -23.57
CA LYS A 230 9.10 11.17 -23.42
C LYS A 230 10.16 10.83 -22.36
N VAL A 231 10.13 11.57 -21.26
CA VAL A 231 11.10 11.40 -20.15
C VAL A 231 10.85 10.06 -19.47
N LYS A 232 11.94 9.34 -19.23
CA LYS A 232 11.98 8.04 -18.55
C LYS A 232 12.62 8.17 -17.19
N VAL A 233 11.95 7.67 -16.17
CA VAL A 233 12.46 7.65 -14.79
C VAL A 233 12.60 6.21 -14.33
N ALA A 234 13.76 5.85 -13.77
CA ALA A 234 13.99 4.53 -13.20
C ALA A 234 14.25 4.61 -11.69
N PHE A 235 13.36 4.00 -10.92
CA PHE A 235 13.49 3.79 -9.48
C PHE A 235 14.22 2.48 -9.19
N PHE A 236 15.10 2.47 -8.20
CA PHE A 236 15.80 1.27 -7.73
C PHE A 236 15.61 1.11 -6.22
N SER A 237 15.15 -0.06 -5.78
CA SER A 237 15.07 -0.43 -4.37
C SER A 237 15.51 -1.88 -4.15
N SER A 238 15.64 -2.32 -2.90
CA SER A 238 16.14 -3.65 -2.55
C SER A 238 15.12 -4.79 -2.68
N THR A 239 13.82 -4.50 -2.51
CA THR A 239 12.75 -5.50 -2.48
C THR A 239 11.49 -5.01 -3.21
N PRO A 240 10.78 -5.88 -3.96
CA PRO A 240 9.52 -5.54 -4.63
C PRO A 240 8.29 -5.66 -3.71
N GLN A 241 8.46 -6.19 -2.49
CA GLN A 241 7.39 -6.47 -1.54
C GLN A 241 7.84 -6.18 -0.11
N GLY A 242 6.89 -5.78 0.74
CA GLY A 242 7.12 -5.56 2.16
C GLY A 242 7.77 -4.21 2.45
N GLY A 243 7.44 -3.66 3.63
CA GLY A 243 7.88 -2.34 4.06
C GLY A 243 7.15 -1.18 3.37
N GLY A 244 7.30 0.02 3.93
CA GLY A 244 6.62 1.22 3.42
C GLY A 244 7.04 1.62 1.99
N VAL A 245 8.31 1.40 1.62
CA VAL A 245 8.82 1.78 0.29
C VAL A 245 8.14 1.02 -0.83
N ALA A 246 8.00 -0.30 -0.72
CA ALA A 246 7.35 -1.11 -1.74
C ALA A 246 5.88 -0.71 -1.93
N LEU A 247 5.15 -0.46 -0.83
CA LEU A 247 3.75 -0.02 -0.86
C LEU A 247 3.60 1.30 -1.63
N MET A 248 4.41 2.31 -1.30
CA MET A 248 4.41 3.60 -2.01
C MET A 248 4.75 3.45 -3.50
N ARG A 249 5.71 2.57 -3.84
CA ARG A 249 6.14 2.36 -5.22
C ARG A 249 5.08 1.65 -6.06
N HIS A 250 4.37 0.65 -5.52
CA HIS A 250 3.23 0.05 -6.23
C HIS A 250 2.17 1.10 -6.57
N ALA A 251 1.78 1.93 -5.60
CA ALA A 251 0.78 2.97 -5.81
C ALA A 251 1.24 4.05 -6.81
N LEU A 252 2.46 4.57 -6.68
CA LEU A 252 3.01 5.58 -7.58
C LEU A 252 3.07 5.07 -9.03
N LEU A 253 3.53 3.83 -9.22
CA LEU A 253 3.71 3.25 -10.56
C LEU A 253 2.36 2.91 -11.21
N ARG A 254 1.37 2.48 -10.42
CA ARG A 254 -0.03 2.35 -10.86
C ARG A 254 -0.57 3.69 -11.36
N PHE A 255 -0.45 4.74 -10.54
CA PHE A 255 -0.91 6.08 -10.92
C PHE A 255 -0.18 6.58 -12.17
N SER A 256 1.15 6.45 -12.23
CA SER A 256 1.96 6.81 -13.40
C SER A 256 1.50 6.09 -14.67
N HIS A 257 1.18 4.80 -14.57
CA HIS A 257 0.71 4.02 -15.71
C HIS A 257 -0.60 4.59 -16.26
N VAL A 258 -1.57 4.85 -15.39
CA VAL A 258 -2.87 5.44 -15.74
C VAL A 258 -2.72 6.88 -16.25
N LEU A 259 -1.75 7.63 -15.74
CA LEU A 259 -1.39 9.00 -16.17
C LEU A 259 -0.69 9.04 -17.54
N GLY A 260 -0.13 7.91 -17.99
CA GLY A 260 0.59 7.77 -19.24
C GLY A 260 2.05 8.21 -19.17
N THR A 261 2.66 8.29 -17.99
CA THR A 261 4.06 8.68 -17.77
C THR A 261 4.98 7.45 -17.69
N ASP A 262 6.23 7.56 -18.17
CA ASP A 262 7.19 6.43 -18.22
C ASP A 262 8.08 6.38 -16.96
N LEU A 263 7.46 6.06 -15.82
CA LEU A 263 8.16 5.72 -14.59
C LEU A 263 8.23 4.19 -14.47
N LYS A 264 9.40 3.66 -14.13
CA LYS A 264 9.63 2.22 -13.96
C LYS A 264 10.42 1.95 -12.69
N TRP A 265 10.17 0.79 -12.09
CA TRP A 265 10.78 0.39 -10.83
C TRP A 265 11.51 -0.95 -10.98
N TYR A 266 12.77 -0.97 -10.54
CA TYR A 266 13.67 -2.10 -10.67
C TYR A 266 14.19 -2.55 -9.30
N VAL A 267 14.26 -3.87 -9.12
CA VAL A 267 14.80 -4.51 -7.92
C VAL A 267 15.85 -5.54 -8.32
N PRO A 268 16.89 -5.76 -7.49
CA PRO A 268 17.90 -6.77 -7.73
C PRO A 268 17.30 -8.17 -7.61
N LYS A 269 17.99 -9.17 -8.16
CA LYS A 269 17.63 -10.57 -7.89
C LYS A 269 18.04 -10.94 -6.46
N PRO A 270 17.17 -11.68 -5.72
CA PRO A 270 17.39 -11.96 -4.31
C PRO A 270 18.66 -12.80 -4.11
N ARG A 271 19.48 -12.41 -3.13
CA ARG A 271 20.67 -13.16 -2.69
C ARG A 271 20.64 -13.25 -1.15
N PRO A 272 20.21 -14.37 -0.55
CA PRO A 272 19.98 -14.49 0.90
C PRO A 272 21.11 -13.94 1.78
N GLY A 273 22.37 -14.25 1.47
CA GLY A 273 23.51 -13.77 2.26
C GLY A 273 23.71 -12.24 2.26
N VAL A 274 23.19 -11.53 1.24
CA VAL A 274 23.30 -10.06 1.15
C VAL A 274 22.26 -9.38 2.05
N PHE A 275 21.07 -9.98 2.20
CA PHE A 275 19.99 -9.38 3.00
C PHE A 275 20.40 -9.19 4.47
N GLN A 276 21.16 -10.14 5.02
CA GLN A 276 21.70 -10.02 6.38
C GLN A 276 22.63 -8.81 6.50
N ALA A 277 23.54 -8.61 5.54
CA ALA A 277 24.46 -7.47 5.53
C ALA A 277 23.72 -6.13 5.38
N THR A 278 22.72 -6.05 4.49
CA THR A 278 21.90 -4.83 4.32
C THR A 278 21.14 -4.47 5.60
N LYS A 279 20.67 -5.48 6.33
CA LYS A 279 19.89 -5.31 7.56
C LYS A 279 20.75 -4.90 8.74
N THR A 280 21.91 -5.53 8.94
CA THR A 280 22.90 -5.06 9.91
C THR A 280 23.23 -3.60 9.66
N ASN A 281 23.47 -3.22 8.40
CA ASN A 281 23.75 -1.82 8.05
C ASN A 281 22.59 -0.87 8.39
N HIS A 282 21.36 -1.28 8.10
CA HIS A 282 20.15 -0.52 8.44
C HIS A 282 20.02 -0.29 9.96
N ASN A 283 20.21 -1.35 10.75
CA ASN A 283 20.12 -1.28 12.21
C ASN A 283 21.24 -0.40 12.81
N ILE A 284 22.45 -0.46 12.23
CA ILE A 284 23.56 0.40 12.64
C ILE A 284 23.16 1.87 12.44
N LEU A 285 22.73 2.27 11.23
CA LEU A 285 22.39 3.66 10.89
C LEU A 285 21.26 4.26 11.75
N GLN A 286 20.31 3.41 12.17
CA GLN A 286 19.21 3.80 13.06
C GLN A 286 19.61 3.83 14.55
N GLY A 287 20.77 3.27 14.90
CA GLY A 287 21.22 3.20 16.29
C GLY A 287 20.58 2.08 17.11
N VAL A 288 20.03 1.05 16.44
CA VAL A 288 19.34 -0.09 17.08
C VAL A 288 20.11 -1.41 16.97
N ALA A 289 21.33 -1.39 16.41
CA ALA A 289 22.21 -2.55 16.34
C ALA A 289 22.82 -2.89 17.72
N HIS A 290 23.25 -4.15 17.89
CA HIS A 290 23.90 -4.58 19.14
C HIS A 290 25.23 -3.86 19.38
N GLU A 291 25.61 -3.68 20.66
CA GLU A 291 26.89 -3.06 21.02
C GLU A 291 28.07 -3.79 20.37
N GLY A 292 28.86 -3.04 19.60
CA GLY A 292 30.03 -3.57 18.88
C GLY A 292 29.75 -4.15 17.49
N GLU A 293 28.49 -4.24 17.06
CA GLU A 293 28.14 -4.62 15.69
C GLU A 293 28.59 -3.53 14.69
N ARG A 294 29.33 -3.92 13.66
CA ARG A 294 29.93 -3.01 12.68
C ARG A 294 29.77 -3.55 11.26
N LEU A 295 29.78 -2.64 10.29
CA LEU A 295 29.82 -3.00 8.88
C LEU A 295 31.23 -3.48 8.49
N THR A 296 31.44 -4.79 8.50
CA THR A 296 32.73 -5.43 8.20
C THR A 296 33.16 -5.22 6.74
N GLU A 297 34.47 -5.32 6.47
CA GLU A 297 35.00 -5.26 5.09
C GLU A 297 34.46 -6.39 4.19
N GLU A 298 34.17 -7.56 4.77
CA GLU A 298 33.51 -8.67 4.08
C GLU A 298 32.09 -8.26 3.65
N ASN A 299 31.31 -7.65 4.54
CA ASN A 299 29.97 -7.15 4.23
C ASN A 299 30.01 -6.04 3.16
N LYS A 300 30.96 -5.10 3.26
CA LYS A 300 31.15 -4.05 2.25
C LYS A 300 31.48 -4.63 0.87
N THR A 301 32.34 -5.64 0.83
CA THR A 301 32.71 -6.34 -0.41
C THR A 301 31.52 -7.09 -0.98
N LEU A 302 30.78 -7.82 -0.14
CA LEU A 302 29.58 -8.56 -0.53
C LEU A 302 28.50 -7.64 -1.13
N LEU A 303 28.23 -6.49 -0.48
CA LEU A 303 27.28 -5.49 -0.97
C LEU A 303 27.71 -4.93 -2.33
N LYS A 304 28.99 -4.56 -2.46
CA LYS A 304 29.57 -4.05 -3.70
C LYS A 304 29.43 -5.06 -4.84
N GLU A 305 29.88 -6.29 -4.64
CA GLU A 305 29.81 -7.36 -5.64
C GLU A 305 28.38 -7.64 -6.08
N TRP A 306 27.43 -7.65 -5.14
CA TRP A 306 26.02 -7.87 -5.44
C TRP A 306 25.44 -6.76 -6.32
N ILE A 307 25.75 -5.49 -6.04
CA ILE A 307 25.30 -4.36 -6.84
C ILE A 307 25.92 -4.42 -8.25
N GLU A 308 27.24 -4.61 -8.35
CA GLU A 308 27.96 -4.70 -9.62
C GLU A 308 27.47 -5.87 -10.48
N GLU A 309 27.22 -7.03 -9.86
CA GLU A 309 26.69 -8.21 -10.53
C GLU A 309 25.30 -7.99 -11.09
N ASN A 310 24.39 -7.39 -10.31
CA ASN A 310 23.04 -7.07 -10.78
C ASN A 310 23.07 -6.03 -11.90
N ALA A 311 23.86 -4.96 -11.73
CA ALA A 311 24.03 -3.94 -12.76
C ALA A 311 24.51 -4.56 -14.08
N ARG A 312 25.59 -5.35 -14.04
CA ARG A 312 26.19 -6.01 -15.21
C ARG A 312 25.24 -7.01 -15.88
N ARG A 313 24.53 -7.82 -15.10
CA ARG A 313 23.67 -8.91 -15.64
C ARG A 313 22.36 -8.41 -16.21
N TYR A 314 21.80 -7.34 -15.63
CA TYR A 314 20.41 -6.95 -15.86
C TYR A 314 20.24 -5.49 -16.30
N TRP A 315 20.98 -4.55 -15.74
CA TRP A 315 20.65 -3.13 -15.90
C TRP A 315 21.49 -2.36 -16.93
N THR A 316 22.69 -2.83 -17.26
CA THR A 316 23.59 -2.19 -18.24
C THR A 316 23.57 -2.85 -19.63
N ARG A 317 22.72 -3.87 -19.83
CA ARG A 317 22.53 -4.56 -21.11
C ARG A 317 21.48 -3.88 -21.99
N ALA A 318 21.32 -4.37 -23.23
CA ALA A 318 20.26 -3.92 -24.14
C ALA A 318 18.87 -3.96 -23.46
N GLY A 319 18.16 -2.82 -23.50
CA GLY A 319 16.86 -2.63 -22.83
C GLY A 319 16.94 -2.31 -21.33
N GLY A 320 18.14 -2.30 -20.73
CA GLY A 320 18.35 -2.02 -19.32
C GLY A 320 18.27 -0.52 -18.98
N PRO A 321 17.80 -0.18 -17.77
CA PRO A 321 17.59 1.22 -17.36
C PRO A 321 18.87 2.05 -17.20
N LEU A 322 20.03 1.42 -16.95
CA LEU A 322 21.29 2.14 -16.71
C LEU A 322 22.05 2.48 -17.99
N LEU A 323 21.61 2.03 -19.16
CA LEU A 323 22.15 2.50 -20.43
C LEU A 323 22.06 4.03 -20.55
N PRO A 324 22.92 4.67 -21.37
CA PRO A 324 22.74 6.08 -21.69
C PRO A 324 21.32 6.36 -22.25
N PRO A 325 20.71 7.52 -21.95
CA PRO A 325 19.40 7.88 -22.49
C PRO A 325 19.32 7.78 -24.02
N SER A 326 20.41 8.15 -24.71
CA SER A 326 20.54 8.02 -26.18
C SER A 326 20.48 6.58 -26.71
N LYS A 327 20.67 5.58 -25.83
CA LYS A 327 20.55 4.15 -26.14
C LYS A 327 19.29 3.53 -25.53
N GLY A 328 18.35 4.36 -25.07
CA GLY A 328 17.04 3.94 -24.56
C GLY A 328 16.96 3.71 -23.06
N GLY A 329 18.04 3.97 -22.30
CA GLY A 329 18.00 3.96 -20.82
C GLY A 329 17.21 5.13 -20.23
N ALA A 330 17.17 5.21 -18.90
CA ALA A 330 16.40 6.25 -18.21
C ALA A 330 17.09 7.61 -18.22
N ASP A 331 16.30 8.68 -18.34
CA ASP A 331 16.73 10.07 -18.29
C ASP A 331 17.04 10.51 -16.85
N VAL A 332 16.30 10.01 -15.87
CA VAL A 332 16.50 10.29 -14.44
C VAL A 332 16.54 8.98 -13.66
N ILE A 333 17.51 8.86 -12.75
CA ILE A 333 17.65 7.69 -11.86
C ILE A 333 17.28 8.09 -10.44
N VAL A 334 16.50 7.25 -9.76
CA VAL A 334 16.18 7.40 -8.35
C VAL A 334 16.65 6.15 -7.61
N ILE A 335 17.46 6.32 -6.57
CA ILE A 335 17.94 5.25 -5.70
C ILE A 335 17.25 5.39 -4.34
N ASP A 336 16.41 4.42 -3.99
CA ASP A 336 15.75 4.34 -2.69
C ASP A 336 16.65 3.63 -1.68
N ASP A 337 16.83 4.27 -0.52
CA ASP A 337 17.45 3.74 0.69
C ASP A 337 18.94 3.31 0.57
N PRO A 338 19.63 3.09 1.71
CA PRO A 338 21.08 2.85 1.72
C PRO A 338 21.52 1.45 1.25
N GLN A 339 20.63 0.59 0.74
CA GLN A 339 21.03 -0.78 0.36
C GLN A 339 21.84 -0.81 -0.94
N MET A 340 21.59 0.11 -1.87
CA MET A 340 22.21 0.08 -3.21
C MET A 340 22.79 1.42 -3.72
N PRO A 341 23.42 2.28 -2.90
CA PRO A 341 23.99 3.54 -3.40
C PRO A 341 25.15 3.31 -4.38
N GLY A 342 25.76 2.12 -4.42
CA GLY A 342 26.77 1.75 -5.42
C GLY A 342 26.29 1.80 -6.88
N ILE A 343 24.97 1.90 -7.13
CA ILE A 343 24.44 2.13 -8.48
C ILE A 343 24.80 3.53 -8.99
N ILE A 344 24.93 4.52 -8.09
CA ILE A 344 25.19 5.92 -8.42
C ILE A 344 26.49 6.09 -9.23
N PRO A 345 27.68 5.64 -8.78
CA PRO A 345 28.90 5.76 -9.56
C PRO A 345 28.85 4.97 -10.88
N ILE A 346 28.27 3.77 -10.90
CA ILE A 346 28.08 2.98 -12.14
C ILE A 346 27.24 3.76 -13.16
N SER A 347 26.18 4.42 -12.67
CA SER A 347 25.30 5.25 -13.49
C SER A 347 26.03 6.45 -14.09
N LYS A 348 26.82 7.17 -13.28
CA LYS A 348 27.62 8.33 -13.73
C LYS A 348 28.75 7.92 -14.67
N GLU A 349 29.34 6.73 -14.53
CA GLU A 349 30.35 6.24 -15.48
C GLU A 349 29.75 6.03 -16.88
N LEU A 350 28.54 5.47 -16.96
CA LEU A 350 27.86 5.21 -18.23
C LEU A 350 27.26 6.47 -18.87
N ALA A 351 26.79 7.40 -18.05
CA ALA A 351 26.20 8.66 -18.48
C ALA A 351 26.52 9.78 -17.46
N PRO A 352 27.65 10.50 -17.62
CA PRO A 352 28.13 11.48 -16.63
C PRO A 352 27.13 12.58 -16.29
N ASP A 353 26.40 13.06 -17.29
CA ASP A 353 25.43 14.14 -17.14
C ASP A 353 24.04 13.65 -16.70
N ARG A 354 23.84 12.34 -16.49
CA ARG A 354 22.53 11.81 -16.08
C ARG A 354 22.20 12.26 -14.66
N PRO A 355 21.05 12.90 -14.43
CA PRO A 355 20.60 13.23 -13.09
C PRO A 355 20.30 11.99 -12.23
N ILE A 356 20.74 12.04 -10.98
CA ILE A 356 20.52 11.00 -9.99
C ILE A 356 19.97 11.61 -8.70
N ILE A 357 18.89 11.04 -8.21
CA ILE A 357 18.25 11.39 -6.94
C ILE A 357 18.49 10.25 -5.96
N PHE A 358 19.01 10.56 -4.77
CA PHE A 358 19.04 9.63 -3.66
C PHE A 358 17.87 9.92 -2.73
N ARG A 359 17.02 8.93 -2.45
CA ARG A 359 15.87 9.05 -1.55
C ARG A 359 16.12 8.21 -0.30
N SER A 360 16.17 8.87 0.86
CA SER A 360 16.26 8.21 2.16
C SER A 360 14.89 8.16 2.83
N HIS A 361 14.43 6.95 3.20
CA HIS A 361 13.19 6.72 3.95
C HIS A 361 13.45 6.35 5.42
N ILE A 362 14.71 6.21 5.82
CA ILE A 362 15.08 5.80 7.18
C ILE A 362 15.52 6.98 8.04
N GLN A 363 15.37 6.83 9.35
CA GLN A 363 16.02 7.72 10.32
C GLN A 363 17.53 7.44 10.35
N ILE A 364 18.33 8.33 9.78
CA ILE A 364 19.79 8.29 9.97
C ILE A 364 20.10 9.11 11.22
N ARG A 365 20.67 8.47 12.25
CA ARG A 365 21.03 9.14 13.52
C ARG A 365 22.20 10.12 13.31
N LYS A 366 21.86 11.36 12.95
CA LYS A 366 22.80 12.45 12.69
C LYS A 366 23.83 12.63 13.82
N ASP A 367 23.37 12.57 15.06
CA ASP A 367 24.19 12.68 16.27
C ASP A 367 25.24 11.55 16.39
N LEU A 368 24.85 10.31 16.09
CA LEU A 368 25.74 9.16 16.12
C LEU A 368 26.70 9.15 14.93
N VAL A 369 26.23 9.56 13.75
CA VAL A 369 27.06 9.70 12.54
C VAL A 369 28.13 10.80 12.71
N ALA A 370 27.80 11.87 13.44
CA ALA A 370 28.76 12.94 13.74
C ALA A 370 29.86 12.53 14.73
N SER A 371 29.73 11.37 15.40
CA SER A 371 30.69 10.87 16.40
C SER A 371 31.77 10.01 15.72
N PRO A 372 33.03 10.49 15.54
CA PRO A 372 34.04 9.73 14.82
C PRO A 372 34.39 8.40 15.51
N GLY A 373 34.52 7.33 14.72
CA GLY A 373 34.80 5.98 15.22
C GLY A 373 33.57 5.21 15.73
N SER A 374 32.37 5.83 15.72
CA SER A 374 31.12 5.10 15.92
C SER A 374 30.86 4.13 14.75
N ALA A 375 30.09 3.08 15.00
CA ALA A 375 29.68 2.15 13.94
C ALA A 375 28.87 2.88 12.84
N GLN A 376 28.09 3.88 13.24
CA GLN A 376 27.28 4.73 12.38
C GLN A 376 28.13 5.61 11.47
N ALA A 377 29.19 6.22 12.00
CA ALA A 377 30.09 7.05 11.21
C ALA A 377 30.78 6.23 10.12
N GLU A 378 31.28 5.03 10.46
CA GLU A 378 31.93 4.12 9.51
C GLU A 378 30.98 3.58 8.43
N ALA A 379 29.76 3.20 8.84
CA ALA A 379 28.72 2.75 7.92
C ALA A 379 28.28 3.88 6.98
N TRP A 380 28.07 5.08 7.52
CA TRP A 380 27.71 6.25 6.75
C TRP A 380 28.81 6.69 5.80
N GLU A 381 30.08 6.67 6.21
CA GLU A 381 31.22 7.01 5.34
C GLU A 381 31.25 6.11 4.10
N TYR A 382 31.06 4.80 4.26
CA TYR A 382 30.96 3.86 3.14
C TYR A 382 29.83 4.21 2.17
N LEU A 383 28.65 4.59 2.69
CA LEU A 383 27.50 4.96 1.87
C LEU A 383 27.70 6.32 1.19
N TRP A 384 28.15 7.32 1.94
CA TRP A 384 28.37 8.68 1.48
C TRP A 384 29.40 8.74 0.37
N ASN A 385 30.41 7.87 0.40
CA ASN A 385 31.38 7.73 -0.69
C ASN A 385 30.72 7.49 -2.05
N ASN A 386 29.53 6.87 -2.07
CA ASN A 386 28.72 6.69 -3.28
C ASN A 386 27.63 7.77 -3.44
N ILE A 387 26.95 8.14 -2.34
CA ILE A 387 25.79 9.06 -2.34
C ILE A 387 26.20 10.49 -2.71
N GLN A 388 27.41 10.93 -2.36
CA GLN A 388 27.90 12.28 -2.66
C GLN A 388 27.90 12.64 -4.16
N HIS A 389 27.79 11.65 -5.04
CA HIS A 389 27.71 11.82 -6.49
C HIS A 389 26.27 12.04 -7.00
N ALA A 390 25.26 11.97 -6.13
CA ALA A 390 23.88 12.29 -6.47
C ALA A 390 23.68 13.80 -6.62
N ASP A 391 22.75 14.19 -7.50
CA ASP A 391 22.44 15.59 -7.80
C ASP A 391 21.42 16.18 -6.81
N CYS A 392 20.65 15.31 -6.14
CA CYS A 392 19.64 15.67 -5.16
C CYS A 392 19.53 14.60 -4.06
N PHE A 393 19.37 15.03 -2.81
CA PHE A 393 19.16 14.18 -1.64
C PHE A 393 17.77 14.45 -1.07
N ILE A 394 16.84 13.50 -1.21
CA ILE A 394 15.47 13.64 -0.70
C ILE A 394 15.34 12.86 0.60
N SER A 395 14.90 13.52 1.68
CA SER A 395 14.65 12.91 2.99
C SER A 395 13.20 13.10 3.42
N HIS A 396 12.75 12.32 4.40
CA HIS A 396 11.55 12.71 5.14
C HIS A 396 11.75 14.12 5.74
N PRO A 397 10.66 14.90 5.92
CA PRO A 397 10.67 16.28 6.43
C PRO A 397 11.10 16.41 7.91
N VAL A 398 12.23 15.82 8.28
CA VAL A 398 12.82 15.83 9.63
C VAL A 398 14.32 16.08 9.48
N ARG A 399 14.77 17.30 9.78
CA ARG A 399 16.18 17.73 9.61
C ARG A 399 17.18 16.84 10.35
N ALA A 400 16.76 16.25 11.48
CA ALA A 400 17.58 15.36 12.29
C ALA A 400 17.94 14.04 11.58
N PHE A 401 17.28 13.70 10.46
CA PHE A 401 17.59 12.50 9.67
C PHE A 401 18.64 12.74 8.59
N VAL A 402 19.14 13.98 8.45
CA VAL A 402 20.11 14.36 7.44
C VAL A 402 21.48 14.61 8.11
N PRO A 403 22.49 13.75 7.85
CA PRO A 403 23.84 13.94 8.37
C PRO A 403 24.47 15.29 7.99
N ASP A 404 25.37 15.83 8.82
CA ASP A 404 25.95 17.17 8.64
C ASP A 404 26.85 17.31 7.41
N ASN A 405 27.42 16.21 6.93
CA ASN A 405 28.25 16.21 5.73
C ASN A 405 27.44 16.20 4.42
N VAL A 406 26.11 16.06 4.48
CA VAL A 406 25.24 16.22 3.32
C VAL A 406 25.05 17.73 3.06
N PRO A 407 25.44 18.25 1.89
CA PRO A 407 25.33 19.67 1.61
C PRO A 407 23.85 20.13 1.61
N PRO A 408 23.46 21.14 2.41
CA PRO A 408 22.07 21.60 2.49
C PRO A 408 21.46 21.99 1.14
N GLU A 409 22.28 22.48 0.21
CA GLU A 409 21.85 22.94 -1.10
C GLU A 409 21.25 21.83 -1.97
N ILE A 410 21.61 20.56 -1.74
CA ILE A 410 21.05 19.41 -2.47
C ILE A 410 19.93 18.70 -1.70
N VAL A 411 19.67 19.09 -0.45
CA VAL A 411 18.68 18.44 0.42
C VAL A 411 17.29 18.99 0.13
N GLY A 412 16.33 18.11 -0.13
CA GLY A 412 14.90 18.44 -0.22
C GLY A 412 14.04 17.51 0.63
N TYR A 413 12.88 18.02 1.05
CA TYR A 413 11.95 17.28 1.91
C TYR A 413 10.72 16.78 1.16
N MET A 414 10.36 15.53 1.45
CA MET A 414 9.21 14.85 0.89
C MET A 414 8.67 13.84 1.92
N PRO A 415 7.38 13.92 2.32
CA PRO A 415 6.78 12.99 3.28
C PRO A 415 6.67 11.56 2.70
N ALA A 416 6.26 10.61 3.54
CA ALA A 416 5.78 9.31 3.02
C ALA A 416 4.35 9.48 2.48
N SER A 417 3.90 8.53 1.66
CA SER A 417 2.54 8.56 1.11
C SER A 417 1.82 7.23 1.26
N THR A 418 0.49 7.27 1.09
CA THR A 418 -0.39 6.10 1.00
C THR A 418 -1.43 6.34 -0.09
N ASP A 419 -2.05 5.27 -0.57
CA ASP A 419 -3.02 5.34 -1.67
C ASP A 419 -4.44 5.22 -1.11
N TRP A 420 -5.24 6.27 -1.25
CA TRP A 420 -6.64 6.26 -0.79
C TRP A 420 -7.52 5.25 -1.54
N LEU A 421 -7.07 4.75 -2.69
CA LEU A 421 -7.82 3.81 -3.53
C LEU A 421 -7.36 2.36 -3.38
N ASP A 422 -6.31 2.07 -2.62
CA ASP A 422 -5.80 0.70 -2.47
C ASP A 422 -6.58 -0.13 -1.43
N GLY A 423 -6.14 -1.38 -1.22
CA GLY A 423 -6.79 -2.30 -0.29
C GLY A 423 -6.68 -1.87 1.18
N LEU A 424 -5.68 -1.05 1.52
CA LEU A 424 -5.44 -0.55 2.88
C LEU A 424 -6.39 0.58 3.25
N ASN A 425 -6.76 1.43 2.28
CA ASN A 425 -7.45 2.69 2.62
C ASN A 425 -8.83 2.86 2.03
N LYS A 426 -9.15 2.21 0.91
CA LYS A 426 -10.45 2.39 0.25
C LYS A 426 -11.62 2.15 1.20
N THR A 427 -12.72 2.84 0.95
CA THR A 427 -13.97 2.54 1.61
C THR A 427 -14.47 1.16 1.18
N MET A 428 -15.00 0.38 2.12
CA MET A 428 -15.55 -0.95 1.86
C MET A 428 -16.98 -1.04 2.41
N ARG A 429 -17.84 -1.81 1.74
CA ARG A 429 -19.17 -2.11 2.29
C ARG A 429 -19.03 -2.89 3.59
N ASP A 430 -20.01 -2.72 4.49
CA ASP A 430 -19.99 -3.45 5.78
C ASP A 430 -19.97 -4.97 5.61
N TRP A 431 -20.53 -5.50 4.51
CA TRP A 431 -20.47 -6.92 4.19
C TRP A 431 -19.04 -7.41 3.95
N ASP A 432 -18.24 -6.63 3.19
CA ASP A 432 -16.84 -6.93 2.90
C ASP A 432 -15.98 -6.77 4.17
N ILE A 433 -16.21 -5.71 4.95
CA ILE A 433 -15.56 -5.51 6.25
C ILE A 433 -15.84 -6.72 7.17
N ALA A 434 -17.08 -7.20 7.21
CA ALA A 434 -17.43 -8.37 8.01
C ALA A 434 -16.78 -9.66 7.51
N HIS A 435 -16.52 -9.80 6.20
CA HIS A 435 -15.74 -10.92 5.68
C HIS A 435 -14.32 -10.92 6.27
N TYR A 436 -13.61 -9.79 6.18
CA TYR A 436 -12.25 -9.67 6.72
C TYR A 436 -12.20 -9.72 8.25
N GLY A 437 -13.19 -9.17 8.94
CA GLY A 437 -13.35 -9.29 10.39
C GLY A 437 -13.53 -10.74 10.85
N ARG A 438 -14.20 -11.57 10.05
CA ARG A 438 -14.31 -13.03 10.33
C ARG A 438 -13.01 -13.77 10.06
N ILE A 439 -12.27 -13.39 9.01
CA ILE A 439 -10.91 -13.91 8.77
C ILE A 439 -10.03 -13.60 9.98
N PHE A 440 -10.05 -12.36 10.47
CA PHE A 440 -9.34 -11.94 11.66
C PHE A 440 -9.74 -12.75 12.91
N ASN A 441 -11.03 -12.87 13.19
CA ASN A 441 -11.51 -13.64 14.35
C ASN A 441 -11.20 -15.15 14.22
N ALA A 442 -11.16 -15.70 13.01
CA ALA A 442 -10.70 -17.07 12.80
C ALA A 442 -9.22 -17.21 13.14
N ALA A 443 -8.38 -16.26 12.75
CA ALA A 443 -6.97 -16.23 13.15
C ALA A 443 -6.81 -16.08 14.68
N CYS A 444 -7.60 -15.22 15.33
CA CYS A 444 -7.59 -15.07 16.79
C CYS A 444 -7.90 -16.40 17.50
N ARG A 445 -8.94 -17.12 17.05
CA ARG A 445 -9.29 -18.43 17.61
C ARG A 445 -8.16 -19.46 17.46
N ASN A 446 -7.47 -19.46 16.32
CA ASN A 446 -6.34 -20.36 16.08
C ASN A 446 -5.11 -20.01 16.94
N ALA A 447 -4.98 -18.75 17.35
CA ALA A 447 -3.90 -18.26 18.20
C ALA A 447 -4.29 -18.16 19.69
N GLU A 448 -5.47 -18.66 20.06
CA GLU A 448 -6.02 -18.56 21.43
C GLU A 448 -6.09 -17.10 21.97
N MET A 449 -6.32 -16.14 21.06
CA MET A 449 -6.47 -14.73 21.40
C MET A 449 -7.95 -14.31 21.52
N PRO A 450 -8.27 -13.32 22.38
CA PRO A 450 -9.61 -12.75 22.44
C PRO A 450 -10.07 -12.25 21.07
N THR A 451 -11.30 -12.61 20.69
CA THR A 451 -11.92 -12.14 19.45
C THR A 451 -12.57 -10.76 19.64
N ILE A 452 -12.79 -10.05 18.54
CA ILE A 452 -13.57 -8.81 18.53
C ILE A 452 -15.01 -9.15 18.11
N GLN A 453 -15.98 -8.95 19.01
CA GLN A 453 -17.39 -9.21 18.77
C GLN A 453 -18.10 -8.02 18.10
N PHE A 454 -17.55 -7.52 16.99
CA PHE A 454 -18.15 -6.43 16.24
C PHE A 454 -19.55 -6.82 15.70
N PRO A 455 -20.56 -5.92 15.72
CA PRO A 455 -20.51 -4.51 16.16
C PRO A 455 -20.74 -4.26 17.66
N GLY A 456 -20.81 -5.31 18.49
CA GLY A 456 -21.08 -5.17 19.92
C GLY A 456 -19.89 -4.66 20.74
N ASP A 457 -18.67 -4.99 20.33
CA ASP A 457 -17.44 -4.49 20.96
C ASP A 457 -16.93 -3.20 20.29
N THR A 458 -16.44 -2.28 21.11
CA THR A 458 -15.54 -1.19 20.70
C THR A 458 -14.09 -1.56 21.01
N TYR A 459 -13.13 -0.94 20.32
CA TYR A 459 -11.72 -1.21 20.56
C TYR A 459 -10.80 -0.06 20.17
N VAL A 460 -9.69 0.03 20.91
CA VAL A 460 -8.51 0.82 20.63
C VAL A 460 -7.54 -0.03 19.83
N ILE A 461 -6.87 0.53 18.82
CA ILE A 461 -5.95 -0.20 17.94
C ILE A 461 -4.57 0.44 17.87
N GLN A 462 -3.51 -0.36 17.90
CA GLN A 462 -2.19 0.00 17.37
C GLN A 462 -1.83 -0.96 16.23
N ILE A 463 -1.63 -0.43 15.02
CA ILE A 463 -1.13 -1.20 13.87
C ILE A 463 0.38 -0.95 13.74
N ALA A 464 1.19 -1.92 14.14
CA ALA A 464 2.64 -1.79 14.10
C ALA A 464 3.35 -3.13 13.92
N ARG A 465 4.58 -3.09 13.41
CA ARG A 465 5.50 -4.24 13.50
C ARG A 465 5.79 -4.53 14.98
N PHE A 466 6.08 -5.78 15.30
CA PHE A 466 6.52 -6.20 16.64
C PHE A 466 8.00 -5.86 16.83
N ASP A 467 8.27 -4.58 16.87
CA ASP A 467 9.62 -4.01 16.88
C ASP A 467 9.80 -3.18 18.15
N PRO A 468 10.99 -3.21 18.81
CA PRO A 468 11.23 -2.45 20.03
C PRO A 468 10.93 -0.95 19.90
N SER A 469 11.09 -0.39 18.70
CA SER A 469 10.84 1.04 18.43
C SER A 469 9.36 1.42 18.40
N LYS A 470 8.44 0.46 18.39
CA LYS A 470 6.99 0.71 18.23
C LYS A 470 6.24 0.91 19.54
N GLY A 471 6.95 0.96 20.68
CA GLY A 471 6.39 1.32 21.99
C GLY A 471 5.27 0.40 22.47
N ILE A 472 5.30 -0.88 22.12
CA ILE A 472 4.23 -1.83 22.49
C ILE A 472 4.11 -1.97 24.02
N SER A 473 5.22 -1.90 24.76
CA SER A 473 5.21 -1.86 26.23
C SER A 473 4.43 -0.67 26.79
N ASP A 474 4.60 0.50 26.16
CA ASP A 474 3.96 1.74 26.57
C ASP A 474 2.46 1.67 26.30
N VAL A 475 2.05 1.04 25.20
CA VAL A 475 0.63 0.76 24.91
C VAL A 475 0.00 -0.08 26.02
N LEU A 476 0.64 -1.18 26.41
CA LEU A 476 0.11 -2.08 27.44
C LEU A 476 -0.01 -1.37 28.80
N THR A 477 1.04 -0.66 29.20
CA THR A 477 1.07 0.11 30.46
C THR A 477 0.02 1.23 30.46
N SER A 478 -0.12 1.94 29.34
CA SER A 478 -1.12 3.02 29.20
C SER A 478 -2.55 2.45 29.27
N TYR A 479 -2.80 1.29 28.66
CA TYR A 479 -4.10 0.66 28.68
C TYR A 479 -4.47 0.13 30.06
N GLU A 480 -3.53 -0.44 30.82
CA GLU A 480 -3.74 -0.82 32.21
C GLU A 480 -4.10 0.38 33.09
N LYS A 481 -3.34 1.48 32.97
CA LYS A 481 -3.64 2.75 33.68
C LYS A 481 -5.01 3.31 33.30
N PHE A 482 -5.34 3.32 32.00
CA PHE A 482 -6.64 3.73 31.48
C PHE A 482 -7.76 2.88 32.08
N TYR A 483 -7.62 1.54 32.07
CA TYR A 483 -8.62 0.63 32.58
C TYR A 483 -8.88 0.89 34.07
N ASN A 484 -7.83 0.98 34.89
CA ASN A 484 -7.93 1.28 36.32
C ASN A 484 -8.63 2.62 36.59
N LYS A 485 -8.33 3.64 35.78
CA LYS A 485 -9.01 4.94 35.85
C LYS A 485 -10.49 4.83 35.45
N LEU A 486 -10.79 4.13 34.37
CA LEU A 486 -12.14 3.97 33.84
C LEU A 486 -13.06 3.28 34.86
N ILE A 487 -12.62 2.15 35.43
CA ILE A 487 -13.43 1.43 36.43
C ILE A 487 -13.63 2.24 37.71
N SER A 488 -12.70 3.14 38.04
CA SER A 488 -12.77 3.98 39.23
C SER A 488 -13.67 5.21 39.05
N GLU A 489 -13.56 5.90 37.91
CA GLU A 489 -14.22 7.19 37.67
C GLU A 489 -15.50 7.08 36.84
N ALA A 490 -15.64 6.03 36.03
CA ALA A 490 -16.79 5.78 35.16
C ALA A 490 -17.18 4.27 35.16
N PRO A 491 -17.60 3.70 36.30
CA PRO A 491 -17.85 2.25 36.45
C PRO A 491 -18.96 1.70 35.54
N GLU A 492 -19.85 2.57 35.02
CA GLU A 492 -20.91 2.20 34.08
C GLU A 492 -20.40 2.12 32.62
N ALA A 493 -19.20 2.65 32.34
CA ALA A 493 -18.62 2.61 31.01
C ALA A 493 -18.06 1.22 30.70
N ILE A 494 -18.35 0.73 29.49
CA ILE A 494 -17.80 -0.55 29.02
C ILE A 494 -16.39 -0.29 28.49
N PRO A 495 -15.34 -0.94 29.04
CA PRO A 495 -13.99 -0.74 28.56
C PRO A 495 -13.86 -1.23 27.10
N PRO A 496 -13.39 -0.39 26.17
CA PRO A 496 -13.06 -0.85 24.82
C PRO A 496 -11.92 -1.86 24.89
N LYS A 497 -11.93 -2.87 24.03
CA LYS A 497 -10.80 -3.81 23.91
C LYS A 497 -9.55 -3.12 23.39
N LEU A 498 -8.39 -3.70 23.63
CA LEU A 498 -7.12 -3.30 23.01
C LEU A 498 -6.74 -4.30 21.93
N LEU A 499 -6.49 -3.81 20.71
CA LEU A 499 -5.94 -4.59 19.61
C LEU A 499 -4.54 -4.09 19.25
N ILE A 500 -3.54 -4.96 19.40
CA ILE A 500 -2.18 -4.73 18.90
C ILE A 500 -1.94 -5.71 17.76
N CYS A 501 -1.76 -5.21 16.55
CA CYS A 501 -1.57 -6.08 15.41
C CYS A 501 -0.64 -5.51 14.35
N GLY A 502 -0.12 -6.38 13.50
CA GLY A 502 0.66 -5.95 12.34
C GLY A 502 1.25 -7.14 11.62
N HIS A 503 1.73 -6.90 10.41
CA HIS A 503 2.42 -7.93 9.64
C HIS A 503 3.89 -8.01 10.09
N GLY A 504 4.42 -9.24 10.15
CA GLY A 504 5.88 -9.41 10.21
C GLY A 504 6.53 -8.99 8.89
N SER A 505 7.78 -8.54 8.94
CA SER A 505 8.62 -8.50 7.74
C SER A 505 9.46 -9.77 7.69
N VAL A 506 9.75 -10.27 6.48
CA VAL A 506 10.74 -11.36 6.27
C VAL A 506 12.11 -10.94 6.82
N ASP A 507 12.36 -9.62 6.82
CA ASP A 507 13.61 -9.02 7.25
C ASP A 507 13.60 -8.57 8.71
N ASP A 508 12.74 -9.09 9.60
CA ASP A 508 12.65 -8.68 11.01
C ASP A 508 12.86 -9.87 11.97
N PRO A 509 14.03 -10.02 12.64
CA PRO A 509 14.34 -11.19 13.46
C PRO A 509 13.79 -11.04 14.89
N ASP A 510 13.52 -9.81 15.31
CA ASP A 510 13.11 -9.38 16.64
C ASP A 510 11.60 -9.51 16.81
N GLY A 511 10.85 -9.52 15.70
CA GLY A 511 9.40 -9.70 15.66
C GLY A 511 8.87 -10.88 16.49
N ALA A 512 9.63 -11.98 16.59
CA ALA A 512 9.25 -13.12 17.43
C ALA A 512 9.51 -12.83 18.92
N ARG A 513 10.69 -12.31 19.25
CA ARG A 513 11.07 -12.01 20.64
C ARG A 513 10.13 -10.99 21.28
N ILE A 514 9.83 -9.89 20.58
CA ILE A 514 8.92 -8.86 21.10
C ILE A 514 7.51 -9.41 21.26
N TYR A 515 7.06 -10.29 20.36
CA TYR A 515 5.79 -10.96 20.52
C TYR A 515 5.76 -11.84 21.77
N ASP A 516 6.80 -12.65 21.99
CA ASP A 516 6.91 -13.52 23.18
C ASP A 516 6.93 -12.70 24.47
N GLU A 517 7.69 -11.60 24.52
CA GLU A 517 7.71 -10.66 25.66
C GLU A 517 6.32 -10.07 25.98
N VAL A 518 5.54 -9.75 24.94
CA VAL A 518 4.18 -9.23 25.10
C VAL A 518 3.25 -10.32 25.65
N ILE A 519 3.32 -11.55 25.12
CA ILE A 519 2.52 -12.66 25.64
C ILE A 519 2.89 -12.99 27.09
N ASP A 520 4.18 -13.03 27.42
CA ASP A 520 4.66 -13.25 28.79
C ASP A 520 4.17 -12.17 29.75
N TYR A 521 4.17 -10.90 29.34
CA TYR A 521 3.60 -9.81 30.14
C TYR A 521 2.10 -10.01 30.37
N LEU A 522 1.36 -10.39 29.32
CA LEU A 522 -0.09 -10.59 29.41
C LEU A 522 -0.47 -11.75 30.33
N ASP A 523 0.28 -12.84 30.29
CA ASP A 523 -0.03 -14.05 31.06
C ASP A 523 0.42 -13.93 32.53
N ASN A 524 1.49 -13.17 32.82
CA ASN A 524 2.06 -13.07 34.16
C ASN A 524 1.75 -11.77 34.92
N GLN A 525 1.49 -10.65 34.22
CA GLN A 525 1.34 -9.32 34.84
C GLN A 525 -0.07 -8.74 34.64
N ALA A 526 -0.68 -8.93 33.48
CA ALA A 526 -1.98 -8.32 33.13
C ALA A 526 -3.17 -9.31 33.15
N HIS A 527 -3.16 -10.29 34.06
CA HIS A 527 -4.14 -11.39 34.08
C HIS A 527 -5.59 -10.90 34.19
N ASP A 528 -5.85 -9.87 34.99
CA ASP A 528 -7.20 -9.34 35.24
C ASP A 528 -7.85 -8.66 34.03
N ILE A 529 -7.04 -8.20 33.06
CA ILE A 529 -7.47 -7.51 31.84
C ILE A 529 -7.15 -8.30 30.56
N ARG A 530 -6.60 -9.50 30.69
CA ARG A 530 -6.12 -10.35 29.58
C ARG A 530 -7.17 -10.57 28.49
N GLN A 531 -8.43 -10.76 28.89
CA GLN A 531 -9.58 -10.96 28.00
C GLN A 531 -9.94 -9.74 27.14
N LEU A 532 -9.45 -8.56 27.54
CA LEU A 532 -9.66 -7.31 26.81
C LEU A 532 -8.55 -7.03 25.80
N ILE A 533 -7.43 -7.75 25.85
CA ILE A 533 -6.25 -7.48 25.03
C ILE A 533 -6.06 -8.59 23.99
N CYS A 534 -6.13 -8.20 22.71
CA CYS A 534 -5.89 -9.05 21.55
C CYS A 534 -4.57 -8.65 20.88
N VAL A 535 -3.64 -9.59 20.75
CA VAL A 535 -2.32 -9.37 20.15
C VAL A 535 -2.13 -10.32 18.98
N MET A 536 -2.02 -9.80 17.76
CA MET A 536 -2.03 -10.61 16.54
C MET A 536 -0.93 -10.24 15.56
N ARG A 537 -0.08 -11.22 15.22
CA ARG A 537 0.81 -11.16 14.05
C ARG A 537 0.03 -11.59 12.81
N LEU A 538 -0.39 -10.62 12.01
CA LEU A 538 -1.27 -10.84 10.87
C LEU A 538 -0.49 -11.24 9.62
N ARG A 539 -1.15 -11.97 8.73
CA ARG A 539 -0.69 -12.20 7.35
C ARG A 539 -0.79 -10.89 6.55
N PRO A 540 0.02 -10.71 5.48
CA PRO A 540 0.05 -9.48 4.69
C PRO A 540 -1.17 -9.36 3.76
N VAL A 541 -2.35 -9.16 4.35
CA VAL A 541 -3.61 -8.93 3.65
C VAL A 541 -4.12 -7.54 4.02
N ASP A 542 -3.95 -6.60 3.09
CA ASP A 542 -4.21 -5.18 3.29
C ASP A 542 -5.65 -4.89 3.75
N GLN A 543 -6.63 -5.55 3.15
CA GLN A 543 -8.03 -5.36 3.51
C GLN A 543 -8.37 -5.80 4.93
N VAL A 544 -7.61 -6.73 5.53
CA VAL A 544 -7.77 -7.07 6.96
C VAL A 544 -7.37 -5.89 7.82
N LEU A 545 -6.21 -5.27 7.55
CA LEU A 545 -5.78 -4.07 8.27
C LEU A 545 -6.76 -2.90 8.05
N ASN A 546 -7.25 -2.73 6.82
CA ASN A 546 -8.28 -1.73 6.50
C ASN A 546 -9.56 -1.94 7.32
N ALA A 547 -10.08 -3.17 7.37
CA ALA A 547 -11.27 -3.50 8.13
C ALA A 547 -11.11 -3.22 9.63
N LEU A 548 -9.96 -3.58 10.20
CA LEU A 548 -9.62 -3.35 11.61
C LEU A 548 -9.47 -1.85 11.91
N LEU A 549 -8.71 -1.11 11.11
CA LEU A 549 -8.54 0.33 11.35
C LEU A 549 -9.86 1.10 11.13
N SER A 550 -10.63 0.75 10.10
CA SER A 550 -11.90 1.43 9.78
C SER A 550 -12.97 1.24 10.85
N LYS A 551 -12.95 0.12 11.59
CA LYS A 551 -13.91 -0.17 12.67
C LYS A 551 -13.37 0.08 14.07
N ALA A 552 -12.10 0.46 14.22
CA ALA A 552 -11.57 0.93 15.49
C ALA A 552 -12.24 2.22 15.96
N THR A 553 -12.23 2.44 17.27
CA THR A 553 -12.70 3.69 17.89
C THR A 553 -11.54 4.69 17.98
N ILE A 554 -10.43 4.29 18.60
CA ILE A 554 -9.25 5.15 18.78
C ILE A 554 -8.03 4.44 18.20
N ALA A 555 -7.15 5.19 17.54
CA ALA A 555 -5.87 4.68 17.08
C ALA A 555 -4.72 5.17 17.97
N LEU A 556 -3.77 4.29 18.23
CA LEU A 556 -2.53 4.58 18.95
C LEU A 556 -1.34 4.46 18.01
N GLN A 557 -0.35 5.33 18.19
CA GLN A 557 0.97 5.20 17.57
C GLN A 557 2.04 5.68 18.55
N LEU A 558 2.42 4.82 19.49
CA LEU A 558 3.33 5.18 20.58
C LEU A 558 4.80 4.88 20.28
N SER A 559 5.22 5.05 19.03
CA SER A 559 6.61 4.77 18.61
C SER A 559 7.62 5.57 19.45
N THR A 560 8.73 4.95 19.85
CA THR A 560 9.85 5.64 20.50
C THR A 560 10.79 6.25 19.46
N PHE A 561 10.98 5.57 18.34
CA PHE A 561 11.73 6.03 17.17
C PHE A 561 10.93 5.77 15.90
N GLU A 562 10.92 6.74 14.98
CA GLU A 562 10.10 6.64 13.78
C GLU A 562 10.63 7.53 12.65
N GLY A 563 10.46 7.09 11.40
CA GLY A 563 10.70 7.94 10.23
C GLY A 563 9.57 8.95 10.04
N PHE A 564 8.52 8.55 9.35
CA PHE A 564 7.31 9.36 9.14
C PHE A 564 6.06 8.71 9.75
N GLU A 565 5.90 7.41 9.58
CA GLU A 565 4.74 6.59 9.98
C GLU A 565 3.41 7.06 9.39
N ILE A 566 3.12 6.55 8.20
CA ILE A 566 1.93 6.90 7.43
C ILE A 566 0.63 6.39 8.05
N LYS A 567 0.70 5.38 8.94
CA LYS A 567 -0.47 4.82 9.63
C LYS A 567 -1.26 5.87 10.42
N VAL A 568 -0.59 6.94 10.86
CA VAL A 568 -1.23 8.09 11.51
C VAL A 568 -2.18 8.79 10.54
N SER A 569 -1.72 9.16 9.34
CA SER A 569 -2.59 9.76 8.31
C SER A 569 -3.71 8.82 7.87
N GLU A 570 -3.46 7.52 7.77
CA GLU A 570 -4.49 6.54 7.42
C GLU A 570 -5.60 6.45 8.48
N ALA A 571 -5.25 6.54 9.76
CA ALA A 571 -6.21 6.58 10.87
C ALA A 571 -7.03 7.88 10.84
N ILE A 572 -6.37 9.03 10.63
CA ILE A 572 -7.03 10.34 10.51
C ILE A 572 -7.99 10.35 9.32
N HIS A 573 -7.60 9.81 8.17
CA HIS A 573 -8.43 9.69 6.97
C HIS A 573 -9.69 8.86 7.20
N LYS A 574 -9.64 7.89 8.12
CA LYS A 574 -10.78 7.07 8.54
C LYS A 574 -11.58 7.69 9.69
N GLY A 575 -11.29 8.95 10.04
CA GLY A 575 -11.93 9.68 11.13
C GLY A 575 -11.63 9.12 12.51
N LYS A 576 -10.46 8.50 12.70
CA LYS A 576 -10.06 7.92 14.00
C LYS A 576 -9.19 8.93 14.74
N PRO A 577 -9.62 9.43 15.90
CA PRO A 577 -8.74 10.22 16.75
C PRO A 577 -7.49 9.41 17.07
N VAL A 578 -6.31 10.02 16.89
CA VAL A 578 -5.02 9.37 17.09
C VAL A 578 -4.35 9.90 18.35
N ILE A 579 -3.90 9.01 19.25
CA ILE A 579 -2.97 9.39 20.31
C ILE A 579 -1.59 8.86 19.91
N ALA A 580 -0.63 9.77 19.73
CA ALA A 580 0.70 9.40 19.26
C ALA A 580 1.81 10.15 19.99
N THR A 581 3.00 9.58 19.97
CA THR A 581 4.19 10.17 20.58
C THR A 581 4.82 11.24 19.69
N ARG A 582 5.61 12.13 20.30
CA ARG A 582 6.44 13.12 19.59
C ARG A 582 7.72 12.54 18.96
N ALA A 583 7.64 11.33 18.39
CA ALA A 583 8.77 10.67 17.76
C ALA A 583 8.84 10.97 16.25
N GLY A 584 10.04 11.33 15.77
CA GLY A 584 10.31 11.46 14.34
C GLY A 584 9.37 12.41 13.60
N GLY A 585 8.81 11.93 12.49
CA GLY A 585 7.87 12.66 11.64
C GLY A 585 6.39 12.55 12.05
N ILE A 586 6.04 11.80 13.11
CA ILE A 586 4.66 11.67 13.60
C ILE A 586 3.99 13.03 13.86
N PRO A 587 4.64 14.01 14.52
CA PRO A 587 4.02 15.31 14.82
C PRO A 587 3.63 16.14 13.60
N LEU A 588 4.15 15.81 12.41
CA LEU A 588 3.82 16.55 11.19
C LEU A 588 2.37 16.33 10.75
N GLN A 589 1.79 15.19 11.12
CA GLN A 589 0.47 14.71 10.70
C GLN A 589 -0.64 15.06 11.71
N ILE A 590 -0.28 15.33 12.98
CA ILE A 590 -1.26 15.56 14.06
C ILE A 590 -1.30 17.03 14.44
N GLU A 591 -2.49 17.62 14.32
CA GLU A 591 -2.84 18.89 14.93
C GLU A 591 -3.41 18.62 16.34
N ASN A 592 -2.55 18.81 17.35
CA ASN A 592 -2.87 18.48 18.74
C ASN A 592 -4.18 19.13 19.22
N GLY A 593 -5.11 18.32 19.75
CA GLY A 593 -6.44 18.73 20.21
C GLY A 593 -7.50 18.88 19.11
N LYS A 594 -7.12 18.66 17.84
CA LYS A 594 -8.04 18.71 16.68
C LYS A 594 -8.28 17.36 16.05
N ASN A 595 -7.28 16.72 15.42
CA ASN A 595 -7.41 15.37 14.82
C ASN A 595 -6.81 14.27 15.72
N GLY A 596 -6.17 14.64 16.83
CA GLY A 596 -5.53 13.71 17.74
C GLY A 596 -4.78 14.41 18.87
N PHE A 597 -4.02 13.64 19.64
CA PHE A 597 -3.19 14.10 20.75
C PHE A 597 -1.73 13.70 20.55
N LEU A 598 -0.81 14.62 20.86
CA LEU A 598 0.62 14.41 20.86
C LEU A 598 1.16 14.36 22.30
N VAL A 599 1.70 13.21 22.69
CA VAL A 599 2.30 12.95 24.00
C VAL A 599 3.82 12.79 23.90
N ASP A 600 4.52 12.95 25.01
CA ASP A 600 5.96 12.67 25.06
C ASP A 600 6.21 11.15 25.05
N VAL A 601 7.37 10.72 24.53
CA VAL A 601 7.76 9.30 24.51
C VAL A 601 7.85 8.78 25.94
N GLY A 602 7.18 7.66 26.23
CA GLY A 602 7.12 7.05 27.56
C GLY A 602 6.09 7.68 28.51
N ASP A 603 5.40 8.76 28.13
CA ASP A 603 4.35 9.39 28.96
C ASP A 603 3.02 8.58 28.90
N THR A 604 3.06 7.42 29.54
CA THR A 604 1.92 6.50 29.62
C THR A 604 0.74 7.05 30.43
N ASP A 605 0.98 8.04 31.30
CA ASP A 605 -0.08 8.70 32.08
C ASP A 605 -0.92 9.63 31.18
N ALA A 606 -0.26 10.42 30.32
CA ALA A 606 -0.97 11.25 29.34
C ALA A 606 -1.78 10.42 28.34
N VAL A 607 -1.22 9.30 27.86
CA VAL A 607 -1.95 8.38 26.96
C VAL A 607 -3.19 7.82 27.66
N ALA A 608 -3.06 7.35 28.89
CA ALA A 608 -4.18 6.82 29.66
C ALA A 608 -5.28 7.87 29.88
N GLN A 609 -4.89 9.11 30.15
CA GLN A 609 -5.80 10.24 30.32
C GLN A 609 -6.57 10.54 29.02
N HIS A 610 -5.89 10.62 27.87
CA HIS A 610 -6.56 10.87 26.60
C HIS A 610 -7.44 9.70 26.12
N LEU A 611 -7.06 8.45 26.42
CA LEU A 611 -7.92 7.30 26.21
C LEU A 611 -9.21 7.40 27.04
N PHE A 612 -9.09 7.84 28.29
CA PHE A 612 -10.24 8.08 29.16
C PHE A 612 -11.14 9.19 28.62
N GLU A 613 -10.57 10.33 28.22
CA GLU A 613 -11.31 11.45 27.62
C GLU A 613 -12.06 11.02 26.36
N LEU A 614 -11.39 10.37 25.40
CA LEU A 614 -12.02 9.94 24.15
C LEU A 614 -13.06 8.82 24.34
N THR A 615 -12.96 8.04 25.42
CA THR A 615 -13.94 6.98 25.73
C THR A 615 -15.18 7.53 26.46
N THR A 616 -15.02 8.62 27.22
CA THR A 616 -16.08 9.15 28.10
C THR A 616 -16.72 10.45 27.60
N ASP A 617 -16.06 11.16 26.68
CA ASP A 617 -16.54 12.40 26.06
C ASP A 617 -16.85 12.17 24.57
N GLU A 618 -18.13 11.89 24.28
CA GLU A 618 -18.63 11.67 22.93
C GLU A 618 -18.55 12.92 22.05
N GLU A 619 -18.68 14.12 22.63
CA GLU A 619 -18.59 15.39 21.88
C GLU A 619 -17.15 15.63 21.41
N LEU A 620 -16.18 15.43 22.29
CA LEU A 620 -14.76 15.49 21.97
C LEU A 620 -14.42 14.50 20.86
N TYR A 621 -14.84 13.24 21.00
CA TYR A 621 -14.61 12.20 20.00
C TYR A 621 -15.17 12.60 18.62
N ASN A 622 -16.45 12.99 18.55
CA ASN A 622 -17.11 13.33 17.30
C ASN A 622 -16.49 14.56 16.63
N ARG A 623 -16.13 15.58 17.42
CA ARG A 623 -15.43 16.77 16.92
C ARG A 623 -14.08 16.41 16.30
N MET A 624 -13.29 15.55 16.96
CA MET A 624 -12.00 15.13 16.43
C MET A 624 -12.11 14.24 15.20
N SER A 625 -13.06 13.30 15.23
CA SER A 625 -13.34 12.39 14.13
C SER A 625 -13.72 13.15 12.86
N THR A 626 -14.66 14.09 12.97
CA THR A 626 -15.12 14.93 11.85
C THR A 626 -13.99 15.80 11.32
N TYR A 627 -13.22 16.45 12.21
CA TYR A 627 -12.08 17.26 11.80
C TYR A 627 -11.06 16.43 11.02
N GLY A 628 -10.74 15.22 11.48
CA GLY A 628 -9.80 14.32 10.81
C GLY A 628 -10.21 13.95 9.39
N ILE A 629 -11.48 13.59 9.16
CA ILE A 629 -12.00 13.23 7.84
C ILE A 629 -11.83 14.37 6.83
N ASP A 630 -12.11 15.59 7.27
CA ASP A 630 -12.13 16.77 6.39
C ASP A 630 -10.74 17.42 6.18
N HIS A 631 -9.73 17.07 7.00
CA HIS A 631 -8.45 17.79 7.10
C HIS A 631 -7.19 16.93 6.87
N VAL A 632 -7.27 15.88 6.04
CA VAL A 632 -6.07 15.15 5.59
C VAL A 632 -5.40 15.90 4.44
N SER A 633 -4.08 16.11 4.57
CA SER A 633 -3.27 16.80 3.55
C SER A 633 -3.12 15.98 2.27
N ASP A 634 -3.16 16.64 1.11
CA ASP A 634 -2.86 16.02 -0.19
C ASP A 634 -1.42 15.45 -0.23
N GLU A 635 -0.51 16.00 0.57
CA GLU A 635 0.94 15.69 0.59
C GLU A 635 1.25 14.24 0.99
N VAL A 636 0.34 13.61 1.73
CA VAL A 636 0.45 12.19 2.13
C VAL A 636 -0.28 11.23 1.19
N SER A 637 -0.92 11.75 0.15
CA SER A 637 -1.57 10.93 -0.88
C SER A 637 -0.59 10.52 -1.99
N THR A 638 -0.87 9.40 -2.66
CA THR A 638 -0.12 8.97 -3.87
C THR A 638 -0.06 10.07 -4.94
N VAL A 639 -1.15 10.79 -5.17
CA VAL A 639 -1.22 11.82 -6.22
C VAL A 639 -0.42 13.07 -5.81
N GLY A 640 -0.52 13.49 -4.55
CA GLY A 640 0.29 14.58 -4.01
C GLY A 640 1.78 14.24 -4.02
N ASN A 641 2.17 13.04 -3.60
CA ASN A 641 3.57 12.61 -3.67
C ASN A 641 4.08 12.47 -5.13
N ALA A 642 3.20 12.09 -6.07
CA ALA A 642 3.56 12.02 -7.47
C ALA A 642 3.94 13.40 -8.05
N LEU A 643 3.34 14.49 -7.56
CA LEU A 643 3.72 15.86 -7.95
C LEU A 643 5.22 16.09 -7.81
N ASP A 644 5.79 15.68 -6.67
CA ASP A 644 7.20 15.87 -6.39
C ASP A 644 8.10 15.15 -7.40
N TRP A 645 7.78 13.88 -7.68
CA TRP A 645 8.53 13.08 -8.64
C TRP A 645 8.42 13.62 -10.06
N LEU A 646 7.23 14.08 -10.46
CA LEU A 646 6.98 14.66 -11.77
C LEU A 646 7.72 15.99 -11.94
N TYR A 647 7.71 16.84 -10.92
CA TYR A 647 8.47 18.10 -10.90
C TYR A 647 9.97 17.86 -10.99
N LEU A 648 10.52 16.98 -10.13
CA LEU A 648 11.94 16.64 -10.14
C LEU A 648 12.35 16.03 -11.50
N ALA A 649 11.54 15.12 -12.06
CA ALA A 649 11.79 14.53 -13.36
C ALA A 649 11.74 15.58 -14.49
N ALA A 650 10.75 16.47 -14.49
CA ALA A 650 10.63 17.55 -15.47
C ALA A 650 11.87 18.44 -15.44
N LYS A 651 12.23 18.95 -14.26
CA LYS A 651 13.35 19.89 -14.08
C LYS A 651 14.70 19.26 -14.42
N LEU A 652 15.02 18.12 -13.82
CA LEU A 652 16.30 17.45 -14.02
C LEU A 652 16.47 16.99 -15.48
N SER A 653 15.41 16.49 -16.12
CA SER A 653 15.50 16.09 -17.53
C SER A 653 15.73 17.28 -18.48
N ARG A 654 15.47 18.54 -18.08
CA ARG A 654 15.86 19.74 -18.87
C ARG A 654 17.36 20.00 -18.85
N GLY A 655 18.12 19.27 -18.03
CA GLY A 655 19.51 19.60 -17.71
C GLY A 655 19.63 20.72 -16.69
N GLU A 656 18.53 21.11 -16.04
CA GLU A 656 18.54 22.09 -14.96
C GLU A 656 19.03 21.46 -13.66
N THR A 657 19.75 22.25 -12.87
CA THR A 657 20.18 21.85 -11.53
C THR A 657 19.08 22.10 -10.52
N VAL A 658 18.73 21.09 -9.73
CA VAL A 658 17.82 21.25 -8.59
C VAL A 658 18.63 21.54 -7.33
N ARG A 659 18.30 22.65 -6.65
CA ARG A 659 18.89 23.05 -5.37
C ARG A 659 17.77 23.35 -4.38
N PRO A 660 17.24 22.35 -3.67
CA PRO A 660 16.09 22.58 -2.82
C PRO A 660 16.43 23.43 -1.59
N ASN A 661 17.67 23.41 -1.08
CA ASN A 661 18.09 24.17 0.11
C ASN A 661 17.19 23.88 1.33
N GLU A 662 16.99 22.60 1.64
CA GLU A 662 16.14 22.12 2.75
C GLU A 662 14.68 22.55 2.64
N ARG A 663 14.21 22.86 1.42
CA ARG A 663 12.80 23.13 1.13
C ARG A 663 12.03 21.86 0.83
N TRP A 664 10.72 21.93 1.02
CA TRP A 664 9.81 20.89 0.57
C TRP A 664 9.67 20.93 -0.95
N ILE A 665 9.64 19.75 -1.57
CA ILE A 665 9.68 19.63 -3.03
C ILE A 665 8.37 20.11 -3.67
N ASP A 666 7.24 19.86 -3.02
CA ASP A 666 5.90 20.26 -3.45
C ASP A 666 5.76 21.78 -3.46
N ASP A 667 6.24 22.48 -2.42
CA ASP A 667 6.27 23.94 -2.35
C ASP A 667 7.03 24.51 -3.56
N MET A 668 8.17 23.91 -3.92
CA MET A 668 8.93 24.32 -5.11
C MET A 668 8.18 24.03 -6.42
N ALA A 669 7.46 22.90 -6.49
CA ALA A 669 6.68 22.52 -7.66
C ALA A 669 5.51 23.50 -7.89
N PHE A 670 4.79 23.88 -6.83
CA PHE A 670 3.69 24.87 -6.95
C PHE A 670 4.20 26.25 -7.34
N GLU A 671 5.33 26.70 -6.77
CA GLU A 671 5.97 27.97 -7.13
C GLU A 671 6.37 28.02 -8.60
N GLU A 672 7.03 26.98 -9.12
CA GLU A 672 7.47 26.95 -10.53
C GLU A 672 6.28 26.81 -11.49
N ALA A 673 5.24 26.07 -11.13
CA ALA A 673 4.01 25.98 -11.91
C ALA A 673 3.20 27.30 -11.91
N GLY A 674 3.55 28.27 -11.04
CA GLY A 674 2.82 29.53 -10.89
C GLY A 674 1.43 29.34 -10.29
N ILE A 675 1.23 28.29 -9.49
CA ILE A 675 -0.05 27.96 -8.86
C ILE A 675 -0.05 28.52 -7.43
N PRO A 676 -0.86 29.55 -7.14
CA PRO A 676 -0.78 30.26 -5.86
C PRO A 676 -1.29 29.42 -4.68
N ASP A 677 -0.80 29.74 -3.50
CA ASP A 677 -1.29 29.20 -2.24
C ASP A 677 -2.72 29.63 -1.97
N LYS A 678 -3.56 28.69 -1.53
CA LYS A 678 -4.91 29.00 -1.03
C LYS A 678 -4.84 29.20 0.49
N LYS A 679 -5.63 30.17 0.98
CA LYS A 679 -5.66 30.53 2.42
C LYS A 679 -6.07 29.38 3.34
N ASP A 680 -6.88 28.45 2.84
CA ASP A 680 -7.45 27.33 3.58
C ASP A 680 -6.86 25.99 3.11
N GLU A 681 -5.65 26.00 2.56
CA GLU A 681 -5.01 24.77 2.09
C GLU A 681 -4.48 23.92 3.24
N LEU A 682 -4.87 22.65 3.25
CA LEU A 682 -4.40 21.66 4.20
C LEU A 682 -2.93 21.34 3.92
N ARG A 683 -2.06 21.55 4.89
CA ARG A 683 -0.63 21.23 4.81
C ARG A 683 -0.18 20.51 6.05
N LEU A 684 0.80 19.62 5.89
CA LEU A 684 1.53 19.09 7.03
C LEU A 684 2.27 20.22 7.74
N THR A 685 2.49 20.04 9.04
CA THR A 685 3.26 21.01 9.82
C THR A 685 4.68 21.09 9.26
N ARG A 686 5.14 22.27 8.81
CA ARG A 686 6.43 22.43 8.13
C ARG A 686 7.67 22.39 9.06
N ALA A 687 7.49 22.50 10.37
CA ALA A 687 8.58 22.51 11.34
C ALA A 687 8.24 21.69 12.59
N VAL A 688 9.07 20.69 12.87
CA VAL A 688 9.12 20.01 14.18
C VAL A 688 10.52 20.20 14.73
N GLN A 689 10.65 21.03 15.77
CA GLN A 689 11.86 21.03 16.59
C GLN A 689 11.79 19.77 17.44
N VAL A 690 12.57 18.74 17.09
CA VAL A 690 12.70 17.57 17.95
C VAL A 690 13.64 17.95 19.10
N GLU A 691 13.11 18.61 20.11
CA GLU A 691 13.83 18.90 21.35
C GLU A 691 14.00 17.59 22.12
N ARG A 692 15.20 17.00 22.01
CA ARG A 692 15.64 15.77 22.68
C ARG A 692 15.02 14.48 22.10
N MET A 693 15.69 13.93 21.09
CA MET A 693 15.67 12.48 20.91
C MET A 693 16.59 11.89 21.98
N GLY A 694 16.02 11.23 22.98
CA GLY A 694 16.73 10.62 24.11
C GLY A 694 17.82 9.63 23.69
#